data_AF-A0A937VDN8-F1
#
_entry.id   AF-A0A937VDN8-F1
#
_cell.length_a   1.000
_cell.length_b   1.000
_cell.length_c   1.000
_cell.angle_alpha   90.00
_cell.angle_beta   90.00
_cell.angle_gamma   90.00
#
_symmetry.space_group_name_H-M   'P 1'
#
loop_
_entity.id
_entity.type
_entity.pdbx_description
1 polymer ?
#
loop_
_entity_poly.entity_id
_entity_poly.type
_entity_poly.pdbx_seq_one_letter_code
_entity_poly.pdbx_strand_id
1 'polypeptide(L)'
;MAEMNYLDFDLLIERAGHKYQARVLNSPAGQASVAFRLPFSALELENFLLRVGRTRRGVRRLESPEMEAAKTFGGRLFDAVFAAEMRACLRRSLDEASRQGAGLRLRLRLAAVPELADLPWEYLYNPALNRFLTLSAETPLVRYLDLPERIQPLAVQPPLRALVMISSPSDYPQLDVEQEWTKLQEALGDLERRGLIVLERLDEATLAALQRRLRQTEYHVFHFIGHGGFDQQAQDGVLVMEDEAGRGRQVSGNYLGTLLHDERTLRLAVLNACEGARAARTDPFAGTAQSLVQQGIPAVIAMQFEITDEAAITLAHEFYRALADGYPVDAALAEARKAIFAQGNDVEWGTPVLYLRSPDGRIFDVAHVGAGRREERTPAPAPAPTPVPARPAIAGRRVGLGIAAVLGLLLLVFAVAKLPLFGPAPAPKALLTVQIWDVVLDEKHAVIASQQFSGPATNGPSEETLQTVGDWLTEQLRGRYNLDATLLQGHVYVPANLSKEEVTVETTPTVPMQLYFWVVEEGGKSRVSLKQKQALADLGKDFFLEISLAGYGTWGKQVTWNKAVDEDFTLEPLPLGIGVEEFTGEKNVGLWLANYLSSNPRFLIKDPSTLQNLKERIAAEKAAIARNPQLQLEYRTSLGVDVIISGHYAKPK
;
A
#
# COMPACT_ATOMS: atom_id res chain seq x y z
N MET A 1 19.42 29.55 12.13
CA MET A 1 17.98 29.24 12.03
C MET A 1 17.44 29.11 13.45
N ALA A 2 16.12 29.10 13.66
CA ALA A 2 15.59 28.79 15.01
C ALA A 2 15.84 27.30 15.29
N GLU A 3 16.31 26.98 16.49
CA GLU A 3 16.51 25.58 16.89
C GLU A 3 15.15 24.96 17.21
N MET A 4 14.71 24.00 16.39
CA MET A 4 13.42 23.33 16.55
C MET A 4 13.44 22.41 17.77
N ASN A 5 12.93 22.91 18.88
CA ASN A 5 12.81 22.19 20.15
C ASN A 5 11.38 21.66 20.32
N TYR A 6 11.25 20.48 20.93
CA TYR A 6 9.98 19.80 21.14
C TYR A 6 9.76 19.44 22.61
N LEU A 7 8.52 19.61 23.07
CA LEU A 7 7.98 18.88 24.20
C LEU A 7 7.32 17.58 23.70
N ASP A 8 7.39 16.50 24.45
CA ASP A 8 6.81 15.21 24.05
C ASP A 8 5.39 15.00 24.60
N PHE A 9 4.53 14.38 23.79
CA PHE A 9 3.24 13.83 24.17
C PHE A 9 3.27 12.31 23.91
N ASP A 10 3.60 11.54 24.95
CA ASP A 10 3.73 10.07 24.88
C ASP A 10 2.38 9.38 24.94
N LEU A 11 1.84 9.01 23.78
CA LEU A 11 0.56 8.33 23.66
C LEU A 11 0.77 6.82 23.48
N LEU A 12 0.50 6.05 24.54
CA LEU A 12 0.43 4.60 24.52
C LEU A 12 -1.00 4.15 24.18
N ILE A 13 -1.12 3.16 23.29
CA ILE A 13 -2.37 2.45 23.05
C ILE A 13 -2.19 0.98 23.41
N GLU A 14 -3.14 0.45 24.19
CA GLU A 14 -3.13 -0.93 24.69
C GLU A 14 -4.51 -1.58 24.49
N ARG A 15 -4.53 -2.91 24.43
CA ARG A 15 -5.76 -3.69 24.35
C ARG A 15 -6.46 -3.77 25.71
N ALA A 16 -7.74 -3.42 25.74
CA ALA A 16 -8.60 -3.40 26.93
C ALA A 16 -9.87 -4.24 26.68
N GLY A 17 -9.72 -5.57 26.66
CA GLY A 17 -10.79 -6.49 26.29
C GLY A 17 -11.22 -6.32 24.83
N HIS A 18 -12.50 -6.01 24.60
CA HIS A 18 -13.07 -5.69 23.27
C HIS A 18 -13.00 -4.19 22.92
N LYS A 19 -12.13 -3.44 23.58
CA LYS A 19 -11.85 -2.02 23.36
C LYS A 19 -10.33 -1.79 23.35
N TYR A 20 -9.93 -0.58 23.02
CA TYR A 20 -8.56 -0.09 23.20
C TYR A 20 -8.55 0.96 24.32
N GLN A 21 -7.44 1.06 25.03
CA GLN A 21 -7.18 2.12 25.99
C GLN A 21 -6.08 3.02 25.43
N ALA A 22 -6.39 4.29 25.20
CA ALA A 22 -5.42 5.33 24.92
C ALA A 22 -4.96 5.95 26.25
N ARG A 23 -3.65 6.12 26.46
CA ARG A 23 -3.06 6.59 27.71
C ARG A 23 -1.85 7.49 27.45
N VAL A 24 -1.88 8.71 27.99
CA VAL A 24 -0.72 9.60 28.04
C VAL A 24 0.18 9.14 29.17
N LEU A 25 1.39 8.71 28.85
CA LEU A 25 2.40 8.34 29.84
C LEU A 25 3.09 9.60 30.41
N ASN A 26 3.36 10.55 29.53
CA ASN A 26 4.06 11.80 29.81
C ASN A 26 3.58 12.89 28.84
N SER A 27 3.31 14.08 29.35
CA SER A 27 3.07 15.30 28.57
C SER A 27 3.24 16.54 29.45
N PRO A 28 3.40 17.75 28.87
CA PRO A 28 3.44 19.00 29.63
C PRO A 28 2.19 19.25 30.49
N ALA A 29 1.03 18.68 30.10
CA ALA A 29 -0.24 18.80 30.82
C ALA A 29 -0.52 17.63 31.80
N GLY A 30 0.46 16.75 32.03
CA GLY A 30 0.34 15.57 32.90
C GLY A 30 -0.10 14.30 32.15
N GLN A 31 -0.96 13.51 32.80
CA GLN A 31 -1.43 12.22 32.29
C GLN A 31 -2.95 12.24 32.09
N ALA A 32 -3.42 11.49 31.10
CA ALA A 32 -4.84 11.30 30.78
C ALA A 32 -5.03 9.90 30.18
N SER A 33 -6.24 9.35 30.25
CA SER A 33 -6.55 8.10 29.56
C SER A 33 -8.01 8.05 29.14
N VAL A 34 -8.29 7.30 28.06
CA VAL A 34 -9.66 7.09 27.57
C VAL A 34 -9.79 5.72 26.90
N ALA A 35 -10.91 5.05 27.17
CA ALA A 35 -11.27 3.80 26.50
C ALA A 35 -12.04 4.10 25.21
N PHE A 36 -11.58 3.57 24.08
CA PHE A 36 -12.19 3.81 22.76
C PHE A 36 -12.40 2.52 21.97
N ARG A 37 -13.12 2.63 20.86
CA ARG A 37 -13.22 1.63 19.79
C ARG A 37 -12.83 2.32 18.50
N LEU A 38 -12.39 1.54 17.51
CA LEU A 38 -12.22 2.09 16.16
C LEU A 38 -13.56 2.66 15.70
N PRO A 39 -13.59 3.91 15.22
CA PRO A 39 -14.84 4.60 14.87
C PRO A 39 -15.39 4.14 13.52
N PHE A 40 -14.71 3.20 12.85
CA PHE A 40 -15.00 2.65 11.53
C PHE A 40 -14.97 1.12 11.57
N SER A 41 -15.77 0.51 10.70
CA SER A 41 -15.72 -0.92 10.38
C SER A 41 -14.47 -1.27 9.54
N ALA A 42 -14.15 -2.57 9.45
CA ALA A 42 -13.06 -3.05 8.60
C ALA A 42 -13.26 -2.68 7.11
N LEU A 43 -14.51 -2.64 6.63
CA LEU A 43 -14.85 -2.25 5.26
C LEU A 43 -14.69 -0.74 5.03
N GLU A 44 -15.03 0.11 6.01
CA GLU A 44 -14.78 1.56 5.92
C GLU A 44 -13.27 1.87 5.91
N LEU A 45 -12.49 1.15 6.71
CA LEU A 45 -11.02 1.25 6.67
C LEU A 45 -10.48 0.81 5.31
N GLU A 46 -10.87 -0.36 4.82
CA GLU A 46 -10.44 -0.90 3.52
C GLU A 46 -10.80 0.05 2.37
N ASN A 47 -12.02 0.59 2.35
CA ASN A 47 -12.44 1.60 1.38
C ASN A 47 -11.65 2.92 1.48
N PHE A 48 -11.22 3.31 2.69
CA PHE A 48 -10.35 4.48 2.86
C PHE A 48 -8.94 4.21 2.30
N LEU A 49 -8.32 3.08 2.67
CA LEU A 49 -7.00 2.67 2.18
C LEU A 49 -6.98 2.54 0.64
N LEU A 50 -8.02 1.93 0.05
CA LEU A 50 -8.20 1.82 -1.40
C LEU A 50 -8.42 3.16 -2.12
N ARG A 51 -8.72 4.24 -1.37
CA ARG A 51 -8.96 5.58 -1.90
C ARG A 51 -7.72 6.47 -1.80
N VAL A 52 -6.99 6.40 -0.70
CA VAL A 52 -5.73 7.16 -0.52
C VAL A 52 -4.54 6.46 -1.16
N GLY A 53 -4.49 5.13 -1.16
CA GLY A 53 -3.46 4.32 -1.82
C GLY A 53 -3.73 4.09 -3.31
N ARG A 54 -4.03 5.15 -4.07
CA ARG A 54 -4.08 5.12 -5.55
C ARG A 54 -3.36 6.36 -6.10
N THR A 55 -2.20 6.15 -6.69
CA THR A 55 -1.50 7.20 -7.42
C THR A 55 -2.38 7.77 -8.54
N ARG A 56 -2.54 9.11 -8.59
CA ARG A 56 -3.35 9.79 -9.62
C ARG A 56 -2.73 11.12 -10.01
N ARG A 57 -2.42 11.28 -11.30
CA ARG A 57 -2.08 12.57 -11.92
C ARG A 57 -3.37 13.32 -12.26
N GLY A 58 -3.66 14.45 -11.59
CA GLY A 58 -4.87 15.22 -11.83
C GLY A 58 -4.87 16.61 -11.21
N VAL A 59 -5.26 17.63 -11.98
CA VAL A 59 -5.18 19.04 -11.57
C VAL A 59 -6.38 19.45 -10.71
N ARG A 60 -6.08 19.96 -9.51
CA ARG A 60 -6.80 21.00 -8.74
C ARG A 60 -8.34 20.94 -8.73
N ARG A 61 -8.90 20.46 -7.62
CA ARG A 61 -10.16 20.99 -7.06
C ARG A 61 -9.84 21.60 -5.70
N LEU A 62 -10.42 22.75 -5.36
CA LEU A 62 -10.49 23.13 -3.94
C LEU A 62 -11.40 22.10 -3.28
N GLU A 63 -10.85 21.37 -2.31
CA GLU A 63 -11.50 20.24 -1.62
C GLU A 63 -11.83 19.08 -2.58
N SER A 64 -10.83 18.25 -2.88
CA SER A 64 -11.07 16.99 -3.58
C SER A 64 -11.88 16.01 -2.71
N PRO A 65 -12.65 15.10 -3.33
CA PRO A 65 -13.34 14.05 -2.59
C PRO A 65 -12.41 13.19 -1.71
N GLU A 66 -11.15 13.03 -2.12
CA GLU A 66 -10.07 12.36 -1.41
C GLU A 66 -9.63 13.15 -0.16
N MET A 67 -9.45 14.47 -0.27
CA MET A 67 -9.19 15.36 0.87
C MET A 67 -10.31 15.28 1.92
N GLU A 68 -11.57 15.34 1.50
CA GLU A 68 -12.72 15.22 2.42
C GLU A 68 -12.81 13.83 3.07
N ALA A 69 -12.41 12.78 2.36
CA ALA A 69 -12.29 11.45 2.96
C ALA A 69 -11.20 11.41 4.03
N ALA A 70 -10.04 12.03 3.78
CA ALA A 70 -8.95 12.13 4.75
C ALA A 70 -9.35 12.95 5.99
N LYS A 71 -10.01 14.11 5.81
CA LYS A 71 -10.57 14.90 6.93
C LYS A 71 -11.59 14.11 7.74
N THR A 72 -12.49 13.38 7.07
CA THR A 72 -13.56 12.60 7.71
C THR A 72 -13.01 11.40 8.49
N PHE A 73 -12.11 10.63 7.87
CA PHE A 73 -11.43 9.50 8.51
C PHE A 73 -10.57 9.98 9.69
N GLY A 74 -9.71 10.96 9.44
CA GLY A 74 -8.82 11.58 10.41
C GLY A 74 -9.55 12.20 11.60
N GLY A 75 -10.68 12.87 11.34
CA GLY A 75 -11.52 13.50 12.36
C GLY A 75 -12.22 12.46 13.24
N ARG A 76 -12.80 11.42 12.64
CA ARG A 76 -13.37 10.28 13.39
C ARG A 76 -12.32 9.60 14.26
N LEU A 77 -11.12 9.34 13.73
CA LEU A 77 -10.01 8.72 14.47
C LEU A 77 -9.52 9.64 15.61
N PHE A 78 -9.39 10.93 15.34
CA PHE A 78 -9.03 11.93 16.35
C PHE A 78 -10.09 12.02 17.46
N ASP A 79 -11.38 12.07 17.12
CA ASP A 79 -12.46 12.13 18.11
C ASP A 79 -12.53 10.86 18.97
N ALA A 80 -12.25 9.69 18.40
CA ALA A 80 -12.21 8.42 19.14
C ALA A 80 -11.06 8.37 20.15
N VAL A 81 -9.86 8.81 19.77
CA VAL A 81 -8.66 8.73 20.62
C VAL A 81 -8.55 9.93 21.57
N PHE A 82 -8.82 11.14 21.11
CA PHE A 82 -8.76 12.38 21.88
C PHE A 82 -10.15 12.80 22.36
N ALA A 83 -10.82 11.95 23.15
CA ALA A 83 -12.09 12.27 23.81
C ALA A 83 -11.91 12.76 25.26
N ALA A 84 -12.84 13.58 25.76
CA ALA A 84 -12.89 14.08 27.14
C ALA A 84 -11.52 14.60 27.65
N GLU A 85 -11.03 14.08 28.79
CA GLU A 85 -9.76 14.49 29.40
C GLU A 85 -8.55 14.33 28.49
N MET A 86 -8.57 13.39 27.54
CA MET A 86 -7.50 13.24 26.55
C MET A 86 -7.41 14.47 25.63
N ARG A 87 -8.55 15.05 25.24
CA ARG A 87 -8.62 16.29 24.44
C ARG A 87 -8.11 17.48 25.23
N ALA A 88 -8.51 17.57 26.50
CA ALA A 88 -8.09 18.64 27.40
C ALA A 88 -6.57 18.57 27.68
N CYS A 89 -6.02 17.36 27.83
CA CYS A 89 -4.59 17.11 28.00
C CYS A 89 -3.79 17.51 26.75
N LEU A 90 -4.21 17.08 25.55
CA LEU A 90 -3.58 17.50 24.29
C LEU A 90 -3.60 19.02 24.12
N ARG A 91 -4.76 19.66 24.32
CA ARG A 91 -4.89 21.12 24.19
C ARG A 91 -3.96 21.86 25.14
N ARG A 92 -3.98 21.53 26.44
CA ARG A 92 -3.08 22.16 27.43
C ARG A 92 -1.59 21.93 27.10
N SER A 93 -1.25 20.78 26.52
CA SER A 93 0.11 20.49 26.09
C SER A 93 0.55 21.33 24.88
N LEU A 94 -0.36 21.58 23.93
CA LEU A 94 -0.13 22.48 22.79
C LEU A 94 0.01 23.94 23.26
N ASP A 95 -0.87 24.38 24.16
CA ASP A 95 -0.83 25.73 24.75
C ASP A 95 0.51 25.96 25.50
N GLU A 96 0.99 24.95 26.24
CA GLU A 96 2.25 24.98 26.99
C GLU A 96 3.50 24.94 26.07
N ALA A 97 3.50 24.10 25.03
CA ALA A 97 4.58 24.09 24.04
C ALA A 97 4.73 25.45 23.33
N SER A 98 3.60 26.00 22.86
CA SER A 98 3.52 27.35 22.28
C SER A 98 4.04 28.43 23.25
N ARG A 99 3.68 28.35 24.54
CA ARG A 99 4.17 29.28 25.59
C ARG A 99 5.70 29.23 25.78
N GLN A 100 6.34 28.09 25.51
CA GLN A 100 7.79 27.91 25.57
C GLN A 100 8.50 28.23 24.24
N GLY A 101 7.75 28.50 23.15
CA GLY A 101 8.33 28.64 21.80
C GLY A 101 8.85 27.31 21.24
N ALA A 102 8.21 26.21 21.62
CA ALA A 102 8.54 24.84 21.22
C ALA A 102 7.35 24.16 20.52
N GLY A 103 7.62 23.15 19.71
CA GLY A 103 6.60 22.26 19.17
C GLY A 103 6.16 21.20 20.20
N LEU A 104 5.09 20.48 19.89
CA LEU A 104 4.63 19.31 20.64
C LEU A 104 4.72 18.05 19.76
N ARG A 105 5.71 17.19 20.00
CA ARG A 105 5.86 15.91 19.31
C ARG A 105 4.87 14.89 19.85
N LEU A 106 4.06 14.29 18.97
CA LEU A 106 3.19 13.17 19.32
C LEU A 106 3.95 11.85 19.12
N ARG A 107 4.35 11.20 20.22
CA ARG A 107 5.02 9.89 20.21
C ARG A 107 3.99 8.78 20.38
N LEU A 108 3.62 8.14 19.28
CA LEU A 108 2.61 7.09 19.23
C LEU A 108 3.24 5.72 19.47
N ARG A 109 2.88 5.06 20.56
CA ARG A 109 3.44 3.77 21.00
C ARG A 109 2.39 2.66 20.78
N LEU A 110 2.61 1.82 19.78
CA LEU A 110 1.65 0.79 19.31
C LEU A 110 2.08 -0.66 19.60
N ALA A 111 3.21 -0.88 20.29
CA ALA A 111 3.80 -2.22 20.45
C ALA A 111 2.88 -3.27 21.12
N ALA A 112 1.88 -2.83 21.88
CA ALA A 112 0.89 -3.72 22.53
C ALA A 112 -0.36 -4.00 21.66
N VAL A 113 -0.44 -3.40 20.47
CA VAL A 113 -1.59 -3.41 19.53
C VAL A 113 -1.09 -3.35 18.08
N PRO A 114 -0.30 -4.33 17.60
CA PRO A 114 0.26 -4.31 16.24
C PRO A 114 -0.81 -4.19 15.15
N GLU A 115 -2.01 -4.70 15.38
CA GLU A 115 -3.18 -4.54 14.50
C GLU A 115 -3.66 -3.10 14.31
N LEU A 116 -3.12 -2.15 15.08
CA LEU A 116 -3.35 -0.71 14.90
C LEU A 116 -2.18 -0.01 14.20
N ALA A 117 -1.09 -0.70 13.88
CA ALA A 117 -0.01 -0.14 13.06
C ALA A 117 -0.48 0.08 11.60
N ASP A 118 -1.38 -0.77 11.08
CA ASP A 118 -1.93 -0.62 9.73
C ASP A 118 -2.92 0.56 9.58
N LEU A 119 -3.21 1.28 10.67
CA LEU A 119 -3.98 2.51 10.59
C LEU A 119 -3.09 3.67 10.14
N PRO A 120 -3.53 4.49 9.18
CA PRO A 120 -2.76 5.64 8.70
C PRO A 120 -2.98 6.83 9.64
N TRP A 121 -2.39 6.73 10.83
CA TRP A 121 -2.36 7.74 11.90
C TRP A 121 -1.89 9.11 11.43
N GLU A 122 -1.13 9.11 10.34
CA GLU A 122 -0.60 10.29 9.68
C GLU A 122 -1.72 11.23 9.19
N TYR A 123 -2.94 10.73 8.91
CA TYR A 123 -4.12 11.55 8.60
C TYR A 123 -4.89 12.06 9.83
N LEU A 124 -4.36 11.97 11.07
CA LEU A 124 -5.06 12.53 12.24
C LEU A 124 -5.41 14.01 12.04
N TYR A 125 -6.71 14.30 11.97
CA TYR A 125 -7.28 15.60 11.69
C TYR A 125 -7.93 16.17 12.95
N ASN A 126 -7.55 17.38 13.36
CA ASN A 126 -8.15 18.04 14.51
C ASN A 126 -9.24 19.01 14.01
N PRO A 127 -10.55 18.70 14.19
CA PRO A 127 -11.62 19.53 13.64
C PRO A 127 -11.68 20.93 14.27
N ALA A 128 -11.28 21.07 15.55
CA ALA A 128 -11.29 22.35 16.25
C ALA A 128 -10.18 23.31 15.78
N LEU A 129 -9.11 22.79 15.17
CA LEU A 129 -8.04 23.57 14.55
C LEU A 129 -8.13 23.59 13.01
N ASN A 130 -9.11 22.90 12.43
CA ASN A 130 -9.31 22.72 11.00
C ASN A 130 -8.02 22.33 10.23
N ARG A 131 -7.22 21.42 10.80
CA ARG A 131 -5.92 21.00 10.25
C ARG A 131 -5.54 19.56 10.61
N PHE A 132 -4.79 18.92 9.72
CA PHE A 132 -4.06 17.70 10.03
C PHE A 132 -2.88 18.01 10.97
N LEU A 133 -2.61 17.12 11.93
CA LEU A 133 -1.51 17.33 12.89
C LEU A 133 -0.14 17.24 12.21
N THR A 134 0.01 16.31 11.27
CA THR A 134 1.25 15.99 10.54
C THR A 134 1.66 17.02 9.48
N LEU A 135 0.74 17.89 9.05
CA LEU A 135 1.02 19.03 8.16
C LEU A 135 1.50 20.27 8.94
N SER A 136 2.25 20.04 10.01
CA SER A 136 2.86 21.10 10.81
C SER A 136 4.16 20.60 11.45
N ALA A 137 5.23 21.37 11.28
CA ALA A 137 6.48 21.14 12.01
C ALA A 137 6.33 21.40 13.53
N GLU A 138 5.24 22.04 13.98
CA GLU A 138 4.95 22.23 15.41
C GLU A 138 4.27 21.00 16.04
N THR A 139 3.71 20.08 15.24
CA THR A 139 3.01 18.88 15.76
C THR A 139 3.38 17.60 15.02
N PRO A 140 4.69 17.24 14.91
CA PRO A 140 5.11 16.02 14.26
C PRO A 140 4.56 14.79 14.98
N LEU A 141 4.05 13.83 14.21
CA LEU A 141 3.62 12.51 14.70
C LEU A 141 4.65 11.45 14.27
N VAL A 142 5.10 10.65 15.23
CA VAL A 142 6.07 9.58 15.04
C VAL A 142 5.59 8.28 15.67
N ARG A 143 5.89 7.15 15.03
CA ARG A 143 5.67 5.81 15.58
C ARG A 143 6.87 5.46 16.44
N TYR A 144 6.73 5.59 17.76
CA TYR A 144 7.84 5.55 18.70
C TYR A 144 8.03 4.16 19.32
N LEU A 145 9.27 3.65 19.25
CA LEU A 145 9.69 2.41 19.90
C LEU A 145 10.53 2.73 21.14
N ASP A 146 10.09 2.24 22.30
CA ASP A 146 10.84 2.36 23.56
C ASP A 146 11.76 1.15 23.72
N LEU A 147 13.06 1.37 23.58
CA LEU A 147 14.10 0.33 23.60
C LEU A 147 15.20 0.73 24.61
N PRO A 148 15.82 -0.24 25.30
CA PRO A 148 16.65 0.05 26.48
C PRO A 148 17.95 0.80 26.19
N GLU A 149 18.48 0.71 24.96
CA GLU A 149 19.72 1.38 24.59
C GLU A 149 19.46 2.80 24.08
N ARG A 150 20.17 3.77 24.65
CA ARG A 150 20.08 5.17 24.25
C ARG A 150 20.77 5.40 22.91
N ILE A 151 20.05 6.02 21.98
CA ILE A 151 20.64 6.67 20.81
C ILE A 151 21.35 7.95 21.24
N GLN A 152 22.51 8.22 20.64
CA GLN A 152 23.17 9.53 20.66
C GLN A 152 23.20 10.08 19.22
N PRO A 153 22.96 11.39 19.01
CA PRO A 153 23.14 12.01 17.70
C PRO A 153 24.57 11.80 17.19
N LEU A 154 24.72 11.52 15.89
CA LEU A 154 26.05 11.49 15.26
C LEU A 154 26.46 12.91 14.87
N ALA A 155 27.59 13.39 15.40
CA ALA A 155 28.20 14.63 14.91
C ALA A 155 28.70 14.42 13.47
N VAL A 156 28.13 15.16 12.52
CA VAL A 156 28.47 15.08 11.09
C VAL A 156 28.99 16.44 10.63
N GLN A 157 30.21 16.46 10.10
CA GLN A 157 30.62 17.54 9.20
C GLN A 157 30.16 17.18 7.79
N PRO A 158 29.44 18.06 7.07
CA PRO A 158 28.98 17.79 5.71
C PRO A 158 30.12 17.35 4.77
N PRO A 159 29.85 16.47 3.78
CA PRO A 159 28.52 16.01 3.37
C PRO A 159 27.93 14.86 4.21
N LEU A 160 26.59 14.81 4.30
CA LEU A 160 25.86 13.59 4.63
C LEU A 160 26.10 12.54 3.53
N ARG A 161 26.49 11.30 3.88
CA ARG A 161 26.71 10.22 2.91
C ARG A 161 25.50 9.29 2.87
N ALA A 162 24.86 9.19 1.71
CA ALA A 162 23.72 8.29 1.49
C ALA A 162 24.10 7.17 0.51
N LEU A 163 24.06 5.92 0.98
CA LEU A 163 24.15 4.74 0.12
C LEU A 163 22.79 4.44 -0.47
N VAL A 164 22.68 4.46 -1.79
CA VAL A 164 21.43 4.24 -2.53
C VAL A 164 21.46 2.86 -3.18
N MET A 165 20.51 2.00 -2.84
CA MET A 165 20.27 0.71 -3.48
C MET A 165 18.96 0.79 -4.26
N ILE A 166 19.01 0.50 -5.57
CA ILE A 166 17.83 0.46 -6.43
C ILE A 166 17.71 -0.98 -6.96
N SER A 167 16.66 -1.69 -6.59
CA SER A 167 16.46 -3.11 -6.94
C SER A 167 15.34 -3.29 -7.95
N SER A 168 15.64 -3.96 -9.07
CA SER A 168 14.67 -4.27 -10.14
C SER A 168 14.78 -5.73 -10.62
N PRO A 169 14.52 -6.71 -9.72
CA PRO A 169 14.67 -8.12 -10.06
C PRO A 169 13.78 -8.56 -11.23
N SER A 170 14.34 -9.39 -12.11
CA SER A 170 13.80 -9.76 -13.43
C SER A 170 12.44 -10.47 -13.44
N ASP A 171 12.03 -11.04 -12.29
CA ASP A 171 10.75 -11.71 -12.05
C ASP A 171 9.70 -10.83 -11.34
N TYR A 172 10.04 -9.57 -11.06
CA TYR A 172 9.14 -8.54 -10.53
C TYR A 172 8.84 -7.45 -11.58
N PRO A 173 7.79 -6.62 -11.38
CA PRO A 173 7.54 -5.46 -12.24
C PRO A 173 8.79 -4.59 -12.37
N GLN A 174 9.26 -4.39 -13.60
CA GLN A 174 10.54 -3.71 -13.83
C GLN A 174 10.46 -2.22 -13.46
N LEU A 175 11.46 -1.75 -12.70
CA LEU A 175 11.71 -0.34 -12.46
C LEU A 175 12.75 0.15 -13.47
N ASP A 176 12.63 1.39 -13.93
CA ASP A 176 13.68 2.02 -14.72
C ASP A 176 14.78 2.53 -13.79
N VAL A 177 15.74 1.65 -13.47
CA VAL A 177 16.80 1.89 -12.49
C VAL A 177 17.61 3.16 -12.78
N GLU A 178 17.87 3.45 -14.06
CA GLU A 178 18.58 4.66 -14.47
C GLU A 178 17.71 5.91 -14.36
N GLN A 179 16.40 5.80 -14.64
CA GLN A 179 15.46 6.89 -14.40
C GLN A 179 15.29 7.19 -12.90
N GLU A 180 15.13 6.18 -12.03
CA GLU A 180 15.03 6.38 -10.58
C GLU A 180 16.29 7.01 -9.99
N TRP A 181 17.46 6.57 -10.46
CA TRP A 181 18.73 7.20 -10.09
C TRP A 181 18.82 8.64 -10.57
N THR A 182 18.46 8.92 -11.82
CA THR A 182 18.48 10.27 -12.40
C THR A 182 17.54 11.21 -11.65
N LYS A 183 16.30 10.78 -11.37
CA LYS A 183 15.32 11.54 -10.56
C LYS A 183 15.92 11.94 -9.21
N LEU A 184 16.57 11.01 -8.51
CA LEU A 184 17.15 11.27 -7.19
C LEU A 184 18.38 12.20 -7.25
N GLN A 185 19.25 12.01 -8.25
CA GLN A 185 20.40 12.90 -8.48
C GLN A 185 19.97 14.32 -8.86
N GLU A 186 18.96 14.47 -9.72
CA GLU A 186 18.42 15.78 -10.10
C GLU A 186 17.77 16.46 -8.90
N ALA A 187 16.98 15.73 -8.12
CA ALA A 187 16.31 16.21 -6.92
C ALA A 187 17.29 16.72 -5.84
N LEU A 188 18.46 16.10 -5.69
CA LEU A 188 19.43 16.42 -4.63
C LEU A 188 20.69 17.15 -5.14
N GLY A 189 20.76 17.43 -6.45
CA GLY A 189 21.95 17.97 -7.09
C GLY A 189 22.35 19.38 -6.64
N ASP A 190 21.44 20.18 -6.08
CA ASP A 190 21.82 21.47 -5.46
C ASP A 190 22.52 21.26 -4.10
N LEU A 191 22.04 20.30 -3.29
CA LEU A 191 22.64 19.92 -2.02
C LEU A 191 24.03 19.29 -2.24
N GLU A 192 24.18 18.45 -3.27
CA GLU A 192 25.49 17.90 -3.67
C GLU A 192 26.45 19.01 -4.12
N ARG A 193 26.00 19.94 -4.99
CA ARG A 193 26.81 21.12 -5.40
C ARG A 193 27.18 22.03 -4.23
N ARG A 194 26.38 22.06 -3.16
CA ARG A 194 26.66 22.78 -1.90
C ARG A 194 27.57 22.00 -0.94
N GLY A 195 27.93 20.75 -1.26
CA GLY A 195 28.73 19.87 -0.39
C GLY A 195 27.97 19.41 0.86
N LEU A 196 26.63 19.44 0.85
CA LEU A 196 25.78 19.10 1.98
C LEU A 196 25.41 17.62 2.04
N ILE A 197 25.31 16.98 0.88
CA ILE A 197 25.07 15.55 0.74
C ILE A 197 26.01 14.99 -0.34
N VAL A 198 26.25 13.69 -0.30
CA VAL A 198 26.86 12.90 -1.36
C VAL A 198 26.04 11.62 -1.49
N LEU A 199 25.61 11.33 -2.71
CA LEU A 199 24.92 10.10 -3.07
C LEU A 199 25.91 9.11 -3.65
N GLU A 200 25.79 7.85 -3.25
CA GLU A 200 26.54 6.75 -3.85
C GLU A 200 25.58 5.61 -4.21
N ARG A 201 25.48 5.27 -5.51
CA ARG A 201 24.69 4.13 -5.95
C ARG A 201 25.47 2.83 -5.76
N LEU A 202 24.78 1.79 -5.29
CA LEU A 202 25.29 0.43 -5.29
C LEU A 202 25.10 -0.18 -6.69
N ASP A 203 26.17 -0.76 -7.25
CA ASP A 203 26.20 -1.26 -8.64
C ASP A 203 25.35 -2.53 -8.86
N GLU A 204 25.20 -3.35 -7.82
CA GLU A 204 24.42 -4.59 -7.79
C GLU A 204 23.47 -4.52 -6.59
N ALA A 205 22.15 -4.74 -6.75
CA ALA A 205 21.20 -4.62 -5.64
C ALA A 205 21.14 -5.90 -4.74
N THR A 206 22.29 -6.55 -4.55
CA THR A 206 22.42 -7.79 -3.77
C THR A 206 22.88 -7.52 -2.34
N LEU A 207 22.50 -8.39 -1.41
CA LEU A 207 22.97 -8.36 -0.02
C LEU A 207 24.50 -8.48 0.08
N ALA A 208 25.11 -9.26 -0.80
CA ALA A 208 26.56 -9.46 -0.84
C ALA A 208 27.31 -8.21 -1.34
N ALA A 209 26.73 -7.44 -2.27
CA ALA A 209 27.27 -6.14 -2.69
C ALA A 209 27.12 -5.09 -1.58
N LEU A 210 25.95 -5.05 -0.92
CA LEU A 210 25.68 -4.15 0.21
C LEU A 210 26.70 -4.34 1.33
N GLN A 211 26.85 -5.56 1.84
CA GLN A 211 27.82 -5.87 2.90
C GLN A 211 29.27 -5.53 2.48
N ARG A 212 29.61 -5.73 1.21
CA ARG A 212 30.94 -5.42 0.67
C ARG A 212 31.22 -3.92 0.64
N ARG A 213 30.22 -3.10 0.30
CA ARG A 213 30.33 -1.64 0.21
C ARG A 213 30.33 -0.97 1.60
N LEU A 214 29.47 -1.42 2.51
CA LEU A 214 29.44 -0.93 3.90
C LEU A 214 30.81 -1.10 4.60
N ARG A 215 31.48 -2.25 4.38
CA ARG A 215 32.85 -2.51 4.87
C ARG A 215 33.96 -1.61 4.27
N GLN A 216 33.66 -0.79 3.27
CA GLN A 216 34.63 0.07 2.57
C GLN A 216 34.50 1.55 2.93
N THR A 217 33.28 2.00 3.23
CA THR A 217 32.92 3.40 3.40
C THR A 217 31.85 3.52 4.48
N GLU A 218 32.04 4.44 5.43
CA GLU A 218 30.99 4.78 6.41
C GLU A 218 29.88 5.60 5.75
N TYR A 219 28.63 5.21 5.98
CA TYR A 219 27.43 5.91 5.50
C TYR A 219 26.59 6.43 6.66
N HIS A 220 25.86 7.51 6.41
CA HIS A 220 24.93 8.12 7.37
C HIS A 220 23.50 7.65 7.12
N VAL A 221 23.15 7.42 5.85
CA VAL A 221 21.81 7.04 5.41
C VAL A 221 21.90 5.85 4.45
N PHE A 222 20.99 4.88 4.60
CA PHE A 222 20.70 3.87 3.59
C PHE A 222 19.36 4.18 2.93
N HIS A 223 19.35 4.38 1.61
CA HIS A 223 18.14 4.69 0.84
C HIS A 223 17.86 3.52 -0.11
N PHE A 224 16.81 2.76 0.16
CA PHE A 224 16.34 1.66 -0.67
C PHE A 224 15.20 2.12 -1.58
N ILE A 225 15.31 1.79 -2.87
CA ILE A 225 14.25 1.95 -3.88
C ILE A 225 14.00 0.55 -4.48
N GLY A 226 12.76 0.10 -4.53
CA GLY A 226 12.46 -1.25 -5.01
C GLY A 226 11.03 -1.71 -4.73
N HIS A 227 10.85 -3.02 -4.60
CA HIS A 227 9.57 -3.64 -4.22
C HIS A 227 9.58 -4.09 -2.77
N GLY A 228 8.39 -4.16 -2.18
CA GLY A 228 8.16 -4.90 -0.95
C GLY A 228 7.00 -5.88 -1.07
N GLY A 229 6.94 -6.79 -0.10
CA GLY A 229 5.89 -7.80 0.01
C GLY A 229 5.75 -8.28 1.44
N PHE A 230 4.75 -9.14 1.68
CA PHE A 230 4.47 -9.71 3.00
C PHE A 230 4.70 -11.22 2.98
N ASP A 231 5.56 -11.72 3.86
CA ASP A 231 5.78 -13.15 4.05
C ASP A 231 4.65 -13.71 4.94
N GLN A 232 3.75 -14.49 4.34
CA GLN A 232 2.61 -15.08 5.05
C GLN A 232 3.03 -16.14 6.08
N GLN A 233 4.21 -16.77 5.96
CA GLN A 233 4.71 -17.74 6.93
C GLN A 233 5.34 -17.03 8.14
N ALA A 234 6.14 -15.98 7.89
CA ALA A 234 6.75 -15.19 8.95
C ALA A 234 5.77 -14.22 9.63
N GLN A 235 4.66 -13.86 8.97
CA GLN A 235 3.78 -12.76 9.35
C GLN A 235 4.53 -11.42 9.52
N ASP A 236 5.56 -11.23 8.70
CA ASP A 236 6.44 -10.05 8.67
C ASP A 236 6.59 -9.58 7.23
N GLY A 237 6.96 -8.32 7.07
CA GLY A 237 7.21 -7.75 5.75
C GLY A 237 8.65 -7.93 5.28
N VAL A 238 8.82 -7.84 3.97
CA VAL A 238 10.08 -8.10 3.28
C VAL A 238 10.33 -7.04 2.21
N LEU A 239 11.60 -6.64 2.07
CA LEU A 239 12.11 -5.95 0.90
C LEU A 239 12.50 -6.98 -0.16
N VAL A 240 12.30 -6.67 -1.43
CA VAL A 240 12.73 -7.53 -2.53
C VAL A 240 14.05 -6.98 -3.07
N MET A 241 15.14 -7.69 -2.78
CA MET A 241 16.48 -7.44 -3.29
C MET A 241 16.80 -8.39 -4.45
N GLU A 242 17.97 -8.25 -5.08
CA GLU A 242 18.42 -9.18 -6.12
C GLU A 242 19.21 -10.36 -5.54
N ASP A 243 19.00 -11.55 -6.11
CA ASP A 243 19.88 -12.71 -6.01
C ASP A 243 21.04 -12.63 -7.03
N GLU A 244 21.98 -13.56 -6.96
CA GLU A 244 23.15 -13.61 -7.86
C GLU A 244 22.79 -13.90 -9.34
N ALA A 245 21.51 -14.20 -9.64
CA ALA A 245 20.97 -14.38 -10.98
C ALA A 245 20.05 -13.20 -11.42
N GLY A 246 19.97 -12.12 -10.63
CA GLY A 246 19.12 -10.96 -10.92
C GLY A 246 17.62 -11.22 -10.74
N ARG A 247 17.24 -12.14 -9.86
CA ARG A 247 15.84 -12.44 -9.49
C ARG A 247 15.53 -11.98 -8.07
N GLY A 248 14.26 -11.94 -7.71
CA GLY A 248 13.77 -11.37 -6.47
C GLY A 248 14.03 -12.28 -5.27
N ARG A 249 14.89 -11.80 -4.38
CA ARG A 249 15.12 -12.36 -3.05
C ARG A 249 14.36 -11.53 -2.02
N GLN A 250 13.40 -12.14 -1.36
CA GLN A 250 12.74 -11.55 -0.20
C GLN A 250 13.70 -11.49 1.00
N VAL A 251 13.76 -10.32 1.64
CA VAL A 251 14.66 -10.02 2.77
C VAL A 251 13.85 -9.35 3.88
N SER A 252 13.73 -9.99 5.03
CA SER A 252 13.05 -9.40 6.19
C SER A 252 13.87 -8.28 6.83
N GLY A 253 13.19 -7.38 7.54
CA GLY A 253 13.85 -6.29 8.28
C GLY A 253 14.87 -6.79 9.31
N ASN A 254 14.67 -7.98 9.89
CA ASN A 254 15.64 -8.62 10.77
C ASN A 254 16.92 -9.07 10.05
N TYR A 255 16.80 -9.65 8.85
CA TYR A 255 17.96 -10.06 8.06
C TYR A 255 18.76 -8.84 7.57
N LEU A 256 18.06 -7.82 7.04
CA LEU A 256 18.73 -6.57 6.65
C LEU A 256 19.35 -5.85 7.85
N GLY A 257 18.63 -5.77 8.98
CA GLY A 257 19.14 -5.16 10.21
C GLY A 257 20.43 -5.80 10.71
N THR A 258 20.58 -7.12 10.55
CA THR A 258 21.83 -7.84 10.86
C THR A 258 23.04 -7.33 10.04
N LEU A 259 22.83 -6.81 8.82
CA LEU A 259 23.90 -6.20 8.01
C LEU A 259 24.13 -4.71 8.33
N LEU A 260 23.10 -4.00 8.82
CA LEU A 260 23.17 -2.56 9.08
C LEU A 260 23.50 -2.20 10.54
N HIS A 261 23.32 -3.12 11.49
CA HIS A 261 23.47 -2.84 12.93
C HIS A 261 24.88 -2.41 13.33
N ASP A 262 25.91 -3.07 12.77
CA ASP A 262 27.31 -2.77 13.07
C ASP A 262 27.80 -1.44 12.45
N GLU A 263 27.06 -0.88 11.50
CA GLU A 263 27.37 0.38 10.82
C GLU A 263 27.01 1.57 11.70
N ARG A 264 27.87 1.84 12.71
CA ARG A 264 27.61 2.82 13.78
C ARG A 264 27.37 4.25 13.31
N THR A 265 27.76 4.60 12.09
CA THR A 265 27.49 5.91 11.49
C THR A 265 26.11 5.98 10.81
N LEU A 266 25.50 4.84 10.50
CA LEU A 266 24.19 4.75 9.88
C LEU A 266 23.13 5.10 10.93
N ARG A 267 22.42 6.19 10.69
CA ARG A 267 21.42 6.73 11.62
C ARG A 267 20.00 6.75 11.06
N LEU A 268 19.87 6.58 9.74
CA LEU A 268 18.60 6.63 9.03
C LEU A 268 18.55 5.54 7.94
N ALA A 269 17.42 4.85 7.85
CA ALA A 269 17.02 4.15 6.62
C ALA A 269 15.81 4.84 5.98
N VAL A 270 15.80 4.96 4.65
CA VAL A 270 14.66 5.43 3.86
C VAL A 270 14.26 4.30 2.92
N LEU A 271 13.08 3.73 3.14
CA LEU A 271 12.52 2.61 2.39
C LEU A 271 11.45 3.16 1.43
N ASN A 272 11.89 3.56 0.25
CA ASN A 272 11.03 4.08 -0.82
C ASN A 272 10.65 2.95 -1.79
N ALA A 273 9.82 2.03 -1.32
CA ALA A 273 9.43 0.85 -2.08
C ALA A 273 7.90 0.69 -2.09
N CYS A 274 7.37 0.13 -3.18
CA CYS A 274 5.93 0.05 -3.44
C CYS A 274 5.36 -1.35 -3.18
N GLU A 275 4.04 -1.43 -2.94
CA GLU A 275 3.31 -2.70 -2.76
C GLU A 275 3.22 -3.49 -4.07
N GLY A 276 3.92 -4.63 -4.16
CA GLY A 276 3.78 -5.54 -5.31
C GLY A 276 2.51 -6.42 -5.29
N ALA A 277 1.86 -6.59 -4.14
CA ALA A 277 0.75 -7.54 -3.97
C ALA A 277 -0.21 -7.16 -2.83
N ARG A 278 -1.39 -6.67 -3.19
CA ARG A 278 -2.47 -6.21 -2.28
C ARG A 278 -3.27 -7.35 -1.63
N ALA A 279 -2.59 -8.42 -1.21
CA ALA A 279 -3.19 -9.65 -0.68
C ALA A 279 -3.17 -9.75 0.86
N ALA A 280 -2.42 -8.89 1.55
CA ALA A 280 -2.35 -8.81 3.00
C ALA A 280 -3.16 -7.62 3.53
N ARG A 281 -3.66 -7.74 4.77
CA ARG A 281 -4.27 -6.62 5.51
C ARG A 281 -3.23 -5.74 6.24
N THR A 282 -1.96 -6.13 6.15
CA THR A 282 -0.82 -5.63 6.92
C THR A 282 0.15 -4.89 6.01
N ASP A 283 0.63 -3.72 6.45
CA ASP A 283 1.69 -2.96 5.77
C ASP A 283 3.03 -3.73 5.86
N PRO A 284 3.62 -4.19 4.74
CA PRO A 284 4.90 -4.91 4.76
C PRO A 284 6.08 -4.03 5.19
N PHE A 285 6.03 -2.73 4.93
CA PHE A 285 7.11 -1.84 5.36
C PHE A 285 7.00 -1.47 6.84
N ALA A 286 5.81 -1.58 7.45
CA ALA A 286 5.66 -1.46 8.90
C ALA A 286 6.48 -2.52 9.65
N GLY A 287 6.35 -3.79 9.29
CA GLY A 287 7.14 -4.90 9.88
C GLY A 287 8.65 -4.73 9.64
N THR A 288 9.03 -4.39 8.41
CA THR A 288 10.44 -4.15 8.04
C THR A 288 11.05 -2.97 8.80
N ALA A 289 10.38 -1.82 8.83
CA ALA A 289 10.88 -0.60 9.47
C ALA A 289 10.93 -0.74 10.99
N GLN A 290 9.90 -1.34 11.59
CA GLN A 290 9.91 -1.65 13.03
C GLN A 290 11.06 -2.59 13.37
N SER A 291 11.30 -3.63 12.58
CA SER A 291 12.43 -4.55 12.75
C SER A 291 13.77 -3.82 12.65
N LEU A 292 13.98 -2.95 11.65
CA LEU A 292 15.23 -2.17 11.54
C LEU A 292 15.47 -1.26 12.76
N VAL A 293 14.41 -0.65 13.32
CA VAL A 293 14.52 0.15 14.56
C VAL A 293 14.88 -0.71 15.77
N GLN A 294 14.31 -1.91 15.87
CA GLN A 294 14.68 -2.91 16.88
C GLN A 294 16.13 -3.37 16.72
N GLN A 295 16.60 -3.56 15.48
CA GLN A 295 17.98 -3.88 15.11
C GLN A 295 18.94 -2.68 15.17
N GLY A 296 18.64 -1.64 15.96
CA GLY A 296 19.57 -0.55 16.27
C GLY A 296 19.45 0.71 15.43
N ILE A 297 18.74 0.70 14.29
CA ILE A 297 18.66 1.89 13.43
C ILE A 297 17.81 2.98 14.12
N PRO A 298 18.34 4.19 14.37
CA PRO A 298 17.64 5.22 15.16
C PRO A 298 16.30 5.72 14.58
N ALA A 299 16.22 5.80 13.26
CA ALA A 299 15.07 6.29 12.52
C ALA A 299 14.92 5.51 11.20
N VAL A 300 13.67 5.19 10.84
CA VAL A 300 13.35 4.60 9.55
C VAL A 300 12.12 5.30 8.97
N ILE A 301 12.23 5.77 7.73
CA ILE A 301 11.10 6.23 6.93
C ILE A 301 10.67 5.08 6.01
N ALA A 302 9.37 4.81 5.96
CA ALA A 302 8.76 3.78 5.13
C ALA A 302 7.51 4.34 4.45
N MET A 303 7.15 3.82 3.26
CA MET A 303 5.92 4.20 2.57
C MET A 303 4.80 3.21 2.90
N GLN A 304 3.66 3.70 3.41
CA GLN A 304 2.50 2.84 3.69
C GLN A 304 1.54 2.68 2.48
N PHE A 305 1.82 3.38 1.38
CA PHE A 305 1.10 3.34 0.11
C PHE A 305 2.09 3.56 -1.05
N GLU A 306 1.65 3.34 -2.29
CA GLU A 306 2.32 3.89 -3.46
C GLU A 306 2.42 5.43 -3.38
N ILE A 307 3.49 5.99 -3.93
CA ILE A 307 3.75 7.44 -4.03
C ILE A 307 4.08 7.79 -5.49
N THR A 308 3.62 8.95 -5.98
CA THR A 308 3.98 9.41 -7.34
C THR A 308 5.44 9.87 -7.41
N ASP A 309 6.04 9.78 -8.61
CA ASP A 309 7.38 10.33 -8.90
C ASP A 309 7.57 11.76 -8.36
N GLU A 310 6.58 12.62 -8.60
CA GLU A 310 6.58 14.04 -8.21
C GLU A 310 6.59 14.19 -6.68
N ALA A 311 5.74 13.45 -5.97
CA ALA A 311 5.72 13.45 -4.51
C ALA A 311 6.99 12.82 -3.92
N ALA A 312 7.57 11.79 -4.54
CA ALA A 312 8.81 11.14 -4.10
C ALA A 312 10.05 12.04 -4.29
N ILE A 313 10.14 12.75 -5.43
CA ILE A 313 11.17 13.76 -5.70
C ILE A 313 11.09 14.89 -4.67
N THR A 314 9.89 15.42 -4.44
CA THR A 314 9.65 16.49 -3.46
C THR A 314 9.93 16.04 -2.03
N LEU A 315 9.51 14.81 -1.67
CA LEU A 315 9.84 14.18 -0.41
C LEU A 315 11.36 14.15 -0.20
N ALA A 316 12.10 13.58 -1.15
CA ALA A 316 13.55 13.45 -1.06
C ALA A 316 14.23 14.82 -0.94
N HIS A 317 13.97 15.75 -1.87
CA HIS A 317 14.62 17.07 -1.86
C HIS A 317 14.41 17.81 -0.54
N GLU A 318 13.16 18.02 -0.12
CA GLU A 318 12.87 18.83 1.08
C GLU A 318 13.27 18.12 2.38
N PHE A 319 13.13 16.80 2.45
CA PHE A 319 13.57 16.03 3.61
C PHE A 319 15.10 16.07 3.80
N TYR A 320 15.88 15.74 2.76
CA TYR A 320 17.34 15.75 2.86
C TYR A 320 17.88 17.18 3.02
N ARG A 321 17.21 18.17 2.45
CA ARG A 321 17.52 19.59 2.67
C ARG A 321 17.33 19.99 4.13
N ALA A 322 16.16 19.74 4.71
CA ALA A 322 15.90 20.07 6.12
C ALA A 322 16.85 19.31 7.06
N LEU A 323 17.15 18.04 6.76
CA LEU A 323 18.12 17.25 7.51
C LEU A 323 19.55 17.84 7.44
N ALA A 324 19.97 18.33 6.27
CA ALA A 324 21.25 19.02 6.09
C ALA A 324 21.30 20.43 6.71
N ASP A 325 20.16 21.12 6.78
CA ASP A 325 19.98 22.39 7.51
C ASP A 325 19.91 22.17 9.04
N GLY A 326 19.98 20.91 9.52
CA GLY A 326 20.12 20.54 10.94
C GLY A 326 18.80 20.30 11.69
N TYR A 327 17.69 20.10 10.99
CA TYR A 327 16.40 19.80 11.60
C TYR A 327 16.38 18.40 12.23
N PRO A 328 15.66 18.19 13.35
CA PRO A 328 15.26 16.86 13.81
C PRO A 328 14.54 16.08 12.69
N VAL A 329 14.73 14.76 12.65
CA VAL A 329 14.27 13.93 11.51
C VAL A 329 12.75 13.97 11.30
N ASP A 330 12.00 14.14 12.38
CA ASP A 330 10.54 14.27 12.38
C ASP A 330 10.07 15.66 11.94
N ALA A 331 10.84 16.70 12.25
CA ALA A 331 10.63 18.06 11.73
C ALA A 331 10.94 18.12 10.22
N ALA A 332 12.04 17.51 9.79
CA ALA A 332 12.40 17.39 8.38
C ALA A 332 11.31 16.67 7.56
N LEU A 333 10.73 15.60 8.11
CA LEU A 333 9.60 14.93 7.47
C LEU A 333 8.35 15.81 7.42
N ALA A 334 8.05 16.59 8.48
CA ALA A 334 6.92 17.51 8.48
C ALA A 334 7.07 18.65 7.44
N GLU A 335 8.29 19.15 7.20
CA GLU A 335 8.56 20.09 6.09
C GLU A 335 8.28 19.43 4.73
N ALA A 336 8.79 18.22 4.50
CA ALA A 336 8.58 17.50 3.25
C ALA A 336 7.08 17.19 2.99
N ARG A 337 6.33 16.80 4.03
CA ARG A 337 4.86 16.62 3.93
C ARG A 337 4.14 17.90 3.52
N LYS A 338 4.51 19.05 4.09
CA LYS A 338 3.96 20.36 3.68
C LYS A 338 4.28 20.71 2.24
N ALA A 339 5.46 20.36 1.74
CA ALA A 339 5.85 20.60 0.36
C ALA A 339 5.04 19.75 -0.64
N ILE A 340 4.84 18.46 -0.36
CA ILE A 340 3.95 17.57 -1.14
C ILE A 340 2.53 18.15 -1.18
N PHE A 341 1.98 18.53 -0.02
CA PHE A 341 0.66 19.17 0.07
C PHE A 341 0.60 20.48 -0.73
N ALA A 342 1.63 21.32 -0.67
CA ALA A 342 1.68 22.61 -1.38
C ALA A 342 1.71 22.48 -2.91
N GLN A 343 2.15 21.34 -3.45
CA GLN A 343 2.11 21.03 -4.89
C GLN A 343 0.70 20.65 -5.38
N GLY A 344 -0.30 20.60 -4.49
CA GLY A 344 -1.66 20.19 -4.83
C GLY A 344 -1.85 18.67 -4.81
N ASN A 345 -0.96 17.94 -4.14
CA ASN A 345 -1.15 16.54 -3.83
C ASN A 345 -1.97 16.42 -2.54
N ASP A 346 -3.22 15.97 -2.68
CA ASP A 346 -4.20 16.06 -1.60
C ASP A 346 -4.01 15.00 -0.48
N VAL A 347 -3.32 13.88 -0.74
CA VAL A 347 -3.23 12.77 0.22
C VAL A 347 -1.85 12.11 0.34
N GLU A 348 -0.98 12.10 -0.68
CA GLU A 348 0.28 11.33 -0.62
C GLU A 348 1.30 11.90 0.37
N TRP A 349 1.06 13.10 0.93
CA TRP A 349 1.80 13.60 2.10
C TRP A 349 1.60 12.71 3.35
N GLY A 350 0.52 11.92 3.40
CA GLY A 350 0.29 10.91 4.44
C GLY A 350 1.04 9.60 4.22
N THR A 351 1.55 9.34 3.00
CA THR A 351 2.21 8.08 2.63
C THR A 351 3.50 7.80 3.40
N PRO A 352 4.41 8.78 3.63
CA PRO A 352 5.64 8.50 4.37
C PRO A 352 5.37 8.40 5.88
N VAL A 353 5.81 7.31 6.49
CA VAL A 353 5.69 6.99 7.92
C VAL A 353 7.07 7.01 8.55
N LEU A 354 7.20 7.64 9.74
CA LEU A 354 8.44 7.66 10.51
C LEU A 354 8.36 6.76 11.75
N TYR A 355 9.18 5.71 11.75
CA TYR A 355 9.49 4.89 12.90
C TYR A 355 10.74 5.44 13.60
N LEU A 356 10.66 5.67 14.91
CA LEU A 356 11.68 6.41 15.64
C LEU A 356 11.97 5.78 17.01
N ARG A 357 13.26 5.67 17.37
CA ARG A 357 13.73 5.38 18.74
C ARG A 357 14.66 6.44 19.31
N SER A 358 15.03 7.47 18.54
CA SER A 358 15.70 8.64 19.12
C SER A 358 14.68 9.44 19.95
N PRO A 359 14.96 9.76 21.23
CA PRO A 359 13.98 10.39 22.11
C PRO A 359 13.61 11.80 21.65
N ASP A 360 14.57 12.56 21.12
CA ASP A 360 14.43 13.97 20.75
C ASP A 360 14.33 14.20 19.22
N GLY A 361 14.31 13.13 18.42
CA GLY A 361 14.32 13.20 16.95
C GLY A 361 15.66 13.64 16.33
N ARG A 362 16.67 13.98 17.14
CA ARG A 362 18.01 14.33 16.66
C ARG A 362 18.79 13.03 16.46
N ILE A 363 19.09 12.74 15.20
CA ILE A 363 19.88 11.57 14.81
C ILE A 363 21.25 11.98 14.25
N PHE A 364 21.36 13.22 13.79
CA PHE A 364 22.59 13.90 13.41
C PHE A 364 22.71 15.23 14.18
N ASP A 365 23.95 15.64 14.44
CA ASP A 365 24.32 17.02 14.78
C ASP A 365 25.16 17.54 13.61
N VAL A 366 24.51 18.23 12.67
CA VAL A 366 25.13 18.66 11.40
C VAL A 366 25.82 20.00 11.59
N ALA A 367 27.16 19.96 11.54
CA ALA A 367 27.98 21.16 11.62
C ALA A 367 27.62 22.12 10.49
N HIS A 368 27.05 23.27 10.84
CA HIS A 368 26.68 24.28 9.86
C HIS A 368 27.93 24.75 9.09
N VAL A 369 27.90 24.64 7.77
CA VAL A 369 28.82 25.37 6.88
C VAL A 369 28.44 26.85 6.95
N GLY A 370 28.85 27.51 8.04
CA GLY A 370 28.66 28.93 8.19
C GLY A 370 29.35 29.64 7.03
N ALA A 371 28.59 30.48 6.31
CA ALA A 371 29.19 31.51 5.47
C ALA A 371 30.23 32.21 6.34
N GLY A 372 31.51 32.04 5.97
CA GLY A 372 32.59 32.11 6.95
C GLY A 372 32.54 33.39 7.74
N ARG A 373 32.82 33.31 9.05
CA ARG A 373 33.44 34.45 9.73
C ARG A 373 34.67 34.79 8.91
N ARG A 374 34.54 35.79 8.06
CA ARG A 374 35.66 36.44 7.40
C ARG A 374 36.47 37.00 8.57
N GLU A 375 37.54 36.29 8.95
CA GLU A 375 38.56 36.87 9.81
C GLU A 375 38.84 38.25 9.25
N GLU A 376 38.76 39.29 10.08
CA GLU A 376 39.32 40.60 9.76
C GLU A 376 40.85 40.46 9.76
N ARG A 377 41.35 39.81 8.70
CA ARG A 377 42.75 39.86 8.31
C ARG A 377 43.00 41.28 7.85
N THR A 378 43.49 42.09 8.78
CA THR A 378 44.19 43.33 8.50
C THR A 378 45.13 43.10 7.31
N PRO A 379 45.05 43.89 6.23
CA PRO A 379 45.74 43.57 4.99
C PRO A 379 47.27 43.66 5.20
N ALA A 380 47.94 42.51 5.13
CA ALA A 380 49.39 42.45 5.01
C ALA A 380 49.82 42.99 3.63
N PRO A 381 50.96 43.70 3.53
CA PRO A 381 51.39 44.33 2.29
C PRO A 381 51.76 43.29 1.21
N ALA A 382 51.52 43.64 -0.05
CA ALA A 382 51.73 42.75 -1.19
C ALA A 382 53.21 42.39 -1.39
N PRO A 383 53.54 41.12 -1.72
CA PRO A 383 54.90 40.72 -2.03
C PRO A 383 55.32 41.18 -3.44
N ALA A 384 56.58 41.58 -3.57
CA ALA A 384 57.22 41.98 -4.82
C ALA A 384 57.50 40.75 -5.73
N PRO A 385 57.60 40.92 -7.07
CA PRO A 385 57.78 39.82 -8.00
C PRO A 385 59.21 39.27 -8.00
N THR A 386 59.35 37.95 -8.05
CA THR A 386 60.63 37.22 -8.25
C THR A 386 60.68 36.49 -9.60
N PRO A 387 61.86 36.27 -10.20
CA PRO A 387 62.00 36.11 -11.64
C PRO A 387 62.07 34.65 -12.14
N VAL A 388 61.83 34.50 -13.45
CA VAL A 388 61.87 33.23 -14.20
C VAL A 388 63.31 32.77 -14.47
N PRO A 389 63.70 31.52 -14.18
CA PRO A 389 64.96 30.93 -14.62
C PRO A 389 64.86 30.31 -16.03
N ALA A 390 65.98 30.34 -16.77
CA ALA A 390 66.05 29.99 -18.19
C ALA A 390 66.42 28.51 -18.49
N ARG A 391 66.18 28.10 -19.75
CA ARG A 391 66.58 26.81 -20.36
C ARG A 391 68.10 26.56 -20.30
N PRO A 392 68.53 25.28 -20.17
CA PRO A 392 69.75 24.76 -20.78
C PRO A 392 69.45 24.02 -22.11
N ALA A 393 70.50 23.75 -22.88
CA ALA A 393 70.44 23.39 -24.31
C ALA A 393 70.70 21.90 -24.62
N ILE A 394 70.59 21.59 -25.92
CA ILE A 394 70.62 20.24 -26.54
C ILE A 394 72.03 19.61 -26.52
N ALA A 395 72.10 18.30 -26.31
CA ALA A 395 73.17 17.44 -26.80
C ALA A 395 72.57 16.14 -27.36
N GLY A 396 72.92 15.76 -28.60
CA GLY A 396 72.29 14.66 -29.31
C GLY A 396 73.12 13.38 -29.39
N ARG A 397 72.47 12.25 -29.70
CA ARG A 397 73.11 11.03 -30.22
C ARG A 397 72.16 10.27 -31.14
N ARG A 398 72.69 9.75 -32.26
CA ARG A 398 71.98 8.91 -33.25
C ARG A 398 72.33 7.42 -33.03
N VAL A 399 71.33 6.56 -32.90
CA VAL A 399 71.20 5.13 -33.34
C VAL A 399 69.67 4.87 -33.38
N GLY A 400 69.06 4.10 -34.29
CA GLY A 400 69.54 3.35 -35.45
C GLY A 400 68.37 2.84 -36.32
N LEU A 401 68.53 1.67 -36.96
CA LEU A 401 67.51 0.96 -37.76
C LEU A 401 66.89 -0.22 -36.97
N GLY A 402 65.62 -0.56 -37.23
CA GLY A 402 64.98 -1.79 -36.73
C GLY A 402 63.55 -1.97 -37.25
N ILE A 403 63.37 -2.86 -38.24
CA ILE A 403 62.08 -3.20 -38.87
C ILE A 403 61.64 -4.61 -38.43
N ALA A 404 60.32 -4.84 -38.38
CA ALA A 404 59.58 -6.13 -38.41
C ALA A 404 58.98 -6.68 -37.09
N ALA A 405 57.78 -7.27 -37.27
CA ALA A 405 56.98 -8.09 -36.33
C ALA A 405 56.52 -7.39 -35.03
N VAL A 406 55.23 -7.38 -34.64
CA VAL A 406 54.20 -8.42 -34.75
C VAL A 406 52.83 -7.78 -35.01
N LEU A 407 52.19 -8.17 -36.12
CA LEU A 407 50.82 -7.79 -36.46
C LEU A 407 50.16 -9.05 -37.06
N GLY A 408 49.53 -9.85 -36.21
CA GLY A 408 49.17 -11.23 -36.55
C GLY A 408 48.60 -12.05 -35.40
N LEU A 409 47.63 -11.51 -34.65
CA LEU A 409 46.82 -12.30 -33.72
C LEU A 409 45.39 -11.75 -33.55
N LEU A 410 44.72 -11.50 -34.67
CA LEU A 410 43.28 -11.26 -34.78
C LEU A 410 42.87 -11.77 -36.17
N LEU A 411 41.78 -12.55 -36.25
CA LEU A 411 41.29 -13.28 -37.44
C LEU A 411 42.03 -14.59 -37.81
N LEU A 412 41.87 -15.69 -37.05
CA LEU A 412 41.58 -17.04 -37.62
C LEU A 412 41.21 -18.15 -36.60
N VAL A 413 40.10 -18.02 -35.84
CA VAL A 413 39.42 -19.19 -35.25
C VAL A 413 37.90 -19.06 -35.44
N PHE A 414 37.47 -19.16 -36.70
CA PHE A 414 36.06 -19.27 -37.09
C PHE A 414 35.91 -20.32 -38.20
N ALA A 415 36.12 -21.60 -37.87
CA ALA A 415 35.62 -22.72 -38.66
C ALA A 415 35.60 -24.02 -37.84
N VAL A 416 34.55 -24.84 -38.06
CA VAL A 416 34.43 -26.26 -37.63
C VAL A 416 34.24 -26.54 -36.12
N ALA A 417 33.03 -26.29 -35.64
CA ALA A 417 32.37 -27.13 -34.63
C ALA A 417 30.83 -27.04 -34.79
N LYS A 418 30.27 -27.70 -35.82
CA LYS A 418 28.81 -27.92 -35.90
C LYS A 418 28.43 -29.18 -35.11
N LEU A 419 27.98 -28.99 -33.88
CA LEU A 419 27.27 -29.98 -33.07
C LEU A 419 25.89 -29.40 -32.69
N PRO A 420 24.77 -30.08 -32.99
CA PRO A 420 23.45 -29.61 -32.60
C PRO A 420 23.20 -29.95 -31.12
N LEU A 421 23.49 -28.99 -30.23
CA LEU A 421 23.23 -29.10 -28.79
C LEU A 421 22.06 -28.24 -28.28
N PHE A 422 21.30 -27.64 -29.20
CA PHE A 422 20.03 -27.01 -28.91
C PHE A 422 18.90 -27.85 -29.51
N GLY A 423 18.06 -28.42 -28.63
CA GLY A 423 16.69 -28.75 -29.01
C GLY A 423 15.95 -27.47 -29.44
N PRO A 424 14.80 -27.58 -30.11
CA PRO A 424 14.01 -26.40 -30.46
C PRO A 424 13.77 -25.56 -29.21
N ALA A 425 14.03 -24.25 -29.30
CA ALA A 425 13.77 -23.33 -28.20
C ALA A 425 12.32 -23.51 -27.74
N PRO A 426 12.03 -23.53 -26.42
CA PRO A 426 10.68 -23.76 -25.93
C PRO A 426 9.75 -22.74 -26.56
N ALA A 427 8.67 -23.22 -27.17
CA ALA A 427 7.75 -22.36 -27.88
C ALA A 427 7.25 -21.23 -26.94
N PRO A 428 7.16 -19.99 -27.42
CA PRO A 428 6.64 -18.88 -26.62
C PRO A 428 5.30 -19.28 -25.99
N LYS A 429 5.19 -19.10 -24.67
CA LYS A 429 3.97 -19.42 -23.91
C LYS A 429 3.14 -18.17 -23.69
N ALA A 430 1.87 -18.23 -24.05
CA ALA A 430 0.89 -17.22 -23.67
C ALA A 430 0.37 -17.48 -22.24
N LEU A 431 0.01 -16.40 -21.54
CA LEU A 431 -0.51 -16.44 -20.18
C LEU A 431 -1.99 -16.03 -20.19
N LEU A 432 -2.86 -16.96 -19.79
CA LEU A 432 -4.27 -16.72 -19.54
C LEU A 432 -4.47 -16.55 -18.02
N THR A 433 -4.73 -15.34 -17.56
CA THR A 433 -5.16 -15.08 -16.18
C THR A 433 -6.68 -15.15 -16.13
N VAL A 434 -7.22 -15.98 -15.25
CA VAL A 434 -8.66 -16.13 -15.01
C VAL A 434 -8.99 -15.71 -13.58
N GLN A 435 -10.13 -15.06 -13.40
CA GLN A 435 -10.67 -14.62 -12.12
C GLN A 435 -12.15 -14.97 -12.02
N ILE A 436 -12.53 -15.54 -10.88
CA ILE A 436 -13.92 -15.72 -10.46
C ILE A 436 -14.28 -14.60 -9.50
N TRP A 437 -15.41 -13.94 -9.70
CA TRP A 437 -15.90 -12.85 -8.88
C TRP A 437 -17.25 -13.18 -8.27
N ASP A 438 -17.42 -12.91 -6.98
CA ASP A 438 -18.71 -12.92 -6.29
C ASP A 438 -19.59 -11.77 -6.83
N VAL A 439 -20.87 -12.05 -7.06
CA VAL A 439 -21.87 -11.00 -7.40
C VAL A 439 -22.73 -10.73 -6.19
N VAL A 440 -22.65 -9.50 -5.68
CA VAL A 440 -23.38 -9.07 -4.48
C VAL A 440 -24.02 -7.72 -4.80
N LEU A 441 -25.30 -7.55 -4.48
CA LEU A 441 -26.09 -6.37 -4.85
C LEU A 441 -26.14 -6.06 -6.37
N ASP A 442 -26.05 -7.10 -7.22
CA ASP A 442 -25.94 -7.00 -8.70
C ASP A 442 -24.64 -6.36 -9.21
N GLU A 443 -23.67 -6.17 -8.32
CA GLU A 443 -22.36 -5.61 -8.63
C GLU A 443 -21.25 -6.65 -8.47
N LYS A 444 -20.21 -6.51 -9.29
CA LYS A 444 -19.01 -7.34 -9.29
C LYS A 444 -18.19 -7.00 -8.04
N HIS A 445 -18.29 -7.82 -7.00
CA HIS A 445 -17.94 -7.42 -5.64
C HIS A 445 -16.49 -7.76 -5.26
N ALA A 446 -16.14 -9.05 -5.22
CA ALA A 446 -14.81 -9.50 -4.79
C ALA A 446 -14.33 -10.71 -5.60
N VAL A 447 -13.02 -10.81 -5.84
CA VAL A 447 -12.41 -12.01 -6.44
C VAL A 447 -12.47 -13.15 -5.42
N ILE A 448 -13.14 -14.25 -5.77
CA ILE A 448 -13.21 -15.45 -4.92
C ILE A 448 -12.15 -16.49 -5.26
N ALA A 449 -11.63 -16.47 -6.49
CA ALA A 449 -10.47 -17.25 -6.92
C ALA A 449 -9.79 -16.60 -8.13
N SER A 450 -8.47 -16.76 -8.27
CA SER A 450 -7.74 -16.39 -9.47
C SER A 450 -6.60 -17.36 -9.73
N GLN A 451 -6.36 -17.69 -11.00
CA GLN A 451 -5.27 -18.55 -11.42
C GLN A 451 -4.74 -18.14 -12.81
N GLN A 452 -3.44 -18.34 -13.02
CA GLN A 452 -2.79 -18.21 -14.32
C GLN A 452 -2.59 -19.58 -14.96
N PHE A 453 -2.83 -19.65 -16.27
CA PHE A 453 -2.69 -20.84 -17.09
C PHE A 453 -1.73 -20.52 -18.24
N SER A 454 -0.67 -21.31 -18.40
CA SER A 454 0.30 -21.14 -19.49
C SER A 454 -0.01 -22.11 -20.63
N GLY A 455 -0.28 -21.58 -21.82
CA GLY A 455 -0.50 -22.37 -23.04
C GLY A 455 0.48 -21.99 -24.15
N PRO A 456 0.50 -22.71 -25.30
CA PRO A 456 1.25 -22.28 -26.47
C PRO A 456 0.76 -20.91 -26.96
N ALA A 457 1.64 -20.06 -27.49
CA ALA A 457 1.26 -18.77 -28.06
C ALA A 457 0.59 -18.93 -29.44
N THR A 458 -0.68 -19.30 -29.42
CA THR A 458 -1.57 -19.45 -30.60
C THR A 458 -2.57 -18.29 -30.72
N ASN A 459 -3.39 -18.30 -31.77
CA ASN A 459 -4.52 -17.36 -31.94
C ASN A 459 -5.68 -17.75 -31.01
N GLY A 460 -5.49 -17.53 -29.71
CA GLY A 460 -6.33 -18.03 -28.63
C GLY A 460 -5.64 -19.15 -27.82
N PRO A 461 -6.12 -19.43 -26.59
CA PRO A 461 -5.69 -20.58 -25.81
C PRO A 461 -6.04 -21.90 -26.53
N SER A 462 -5.26 -22.95 -26.27
CA SER A 462 -5.59 -24.28 -26.79
C SER A 462 -6.84 -24.87 -26.12
N GLU A 463 -7.47 -25.85 -26.77
CA GLU A 463 -8.59 -26.62 -26.20
C GLU A 463 -8.20 -27.24 -24.85
N GLU A 464 -7.00 -27.81 -24.74
CA GLU A 464 -6.40 -28.31 -23.48
C GLU A 464 -6.27 -27.21 -22.40
N THR A 465 -5.92 -25.97 -22.79
CA THR A 465 -5.84 -24.84 -21.85
C THR A 465 -7.25 -24.48 -21.36
N LEU A 466 -8.24 -24.41 -22.26
CA LEU A 466 -9.64 -24.12 -21.91
C LEU A 466 -10.26 -25.22 -21.04
N GLN A 467 -9.96 -26.49 -21.33
CA GLN A 467 -10.32 -27.64 -20.51
C GLN A 467 -9.78 -27.48 -19.09
N THR A 468 -8.47 -27.23 -18.95
CA THR A 468 -7.81 -27.04 -17.65
C THR A 468 -8.41 -25.88 -16.86
N VAL A 469 -8.75 -24.76 -17.54
CA VAL A 469 -9.44 -23.62 -16.92
C VAL A 469 -10.83 -24.02 -16.44
N GLY A 470 -11.63 -24.69 -17.27
CA GLY A 470 -13.00 -25.04 -16.95
C GLY A 470 -13.12 -26.12 -15.86
N ASP A 471 -12.17 -27.04 -15.80
CA ASP A 471 -12.06 -28.05 -14.75
C ASP A 471 -11.72 -27.38 -13.41
N TRP A 472 -10.74 -26.47 -13.39
CA TRP A 472 -10.44 -25.62 -12.22
C TRP A 472 -11.64 -24.79 -11.78
N LEU A 473 -12.33 -24.11 -12.70
CA LEU A 473 -13.54 -23.35 -12.38
C LEU A 473 -14.61 -24.24 -11.74
N THR A 474 -14.79 -25.46 -12.27
CA THR A 474 -15.77 -26.42 -11.74
C THR A 474 -15.40 -26.88 -10.33
N GLU A 475 -14.12 -27.11 -10.05
CA GLU A 475 -13.62 -27.44 -8.70
C GLU A 475 -13.83 -26.29 -7.71
N GLN A 476 -13.41 -25.07 -8.04
CA GLN A 476 -13.57 -23.89 -7.19
C GLN A 476 -15.04 -23.60 -6.85
N LEU A 477 -15.94 -23.75 -7.83
CA LEU A 477 -17.37 -23.53 -7.61
C LEU A 477 -18.01 -24.68 -6.82
N ARG A 478 -17.63 -25.95 -7.05
CA ARG A 478 -18.13 -27.09 -6.27
C ARG A 478 -17.73 -27.01 -4.79
N GLY A 479 -16.55 -26.49 -4.48
CA GLY A 479 -16.10 -26.29 -3.09
C GLY A 479 -16.86 -25.20 -2.33
N ARG A 480 -17.62 -24.33 -3.02
CA ARG A 480 -18.28 -23.14 -2.44
C ARG A 480 -19.80 -23.17 -2.54
N TYR A 481 -20.37 -23.84 -3.54
CA TYR A 481 -21.81 -23.89 -3.81
C TYR A 481 -22.32 -25.35 -3.77
N ASN A 482 -23.48 -25.57 -3.16
CA ASN A 482 -24.10 -26.90 -3.11
C ASN A 482 -24.68 -27.27 -4.48
N LEU A 483 -23.86 -27.89 -5.32
CA LEU A 483 -24.25 -28.31 -6.66
C LEU A 483 -25.05 -29.62 -6.69
N ASP A 484 -25.20 -30.33 -5.56
CA ASP A 484 -25.79 -31.68 -5.48
C ASP A 484 -27.33 -31.70 -5.45
N ALA A 485 -27.97 -30.55 -5.66
CA ALA A 485 -29.39 -30.40 -6.00
C ALA A 485 -30.40 -30.98 -4.98
N THR A 486 -30.11 -30.86 -3.69
CA THR A 486 -31.07 -31.16 -2.62
C THR A 486 -32.06 -30.02 -2.41
N LEU A 487 -33.36 -30.32 -2.32
CA LEU A 487 -34.40 -29.36 -1.90
C LEU A 487 -34.04 -28.77 -0.52
N LEU A 488 -34.15 -27.45 -0.36
CA LEU A 488 -34.00 -26.81 0.94
C LEU A 488 -35.36 -26.50 1.53
N GLN A 489 -35.66 -27.11 2.68
CA GLN A 489 -36.75 -26.68 3.55
C GLN A 489 -36.19 -25.72 4.59
N GLY A 490 -36.92 -24.66 4.92
CA GLY A 490 -36.51 -23.70 5.93
C GLY A 490 -37.67 -23.08 6.66
N HIS A 491 -37.35 -22.43 7.77
CA HIS A 491 -38.29 -21.75 8.65
C HIS A 491 -37.74 -20.36 8.96
N VAL A 492 -38.57 -19.32 8.87
CA VAL A 492 -38.20 -17.94 9.15
C VAL A 492 -39.06 -17.34 10.24
N TYR A 493 -38.39 -16.85 11.29
CA TYR A 493 -38.99 -16.07 12.35
C TYR A 493 -38.47 -14.62 12.31
N VAL A 494 -39.40 -13.67 12.16
CA VAL A 494 -39.15 -12.24 12.29
C VAL A 494 -39.83 -11.79 13.58
N PRO A 495 -39.08 -11.31 14.59
CA PRO A 495 -39.68 -10.86 15.84
C PRO A 495 -40.43 -9.54 15.66
N ALA A 496 -41.46 -9.32 16.48
CA ALA A 496 -42.20 -8.05 16.49
C ALA A 496 -41.36 -6.86 16.97
N ASN A 497 -40.21 -7.08 17.62
CA ASN A 497 -39.32 -6.01 18.07
C ASN A 497 -37.87 -6.21 17.62
N LEU A 498 -37.58 -5.76 16.40
CA LEU A 498 -36.27 -5.81 15.75
C LEU A 498 -35.16 -4.97 16.46
N SER A 499 -35.50 -4.18 17.49
CA SER A 499 -34.51 -3.51 18.35
C SER A 499 -34.01 -4.37 19.51
N LYS A 500 -34.66 -5.52 19.77
CA LYS A 500 -34.36 -6.42 20.91
C LYS A 500 -34.02 -7.84 20.50
N GLU A 501 -34.65 -8.33 19.43
CA GLU A 501 -34.57 -9.71 18.97
C GLU A 501 -34.18 -9.74 17.49
N GLU A 502 -33.49 -10.80 17.07
CA GLU A 502 -32.99 -10.96 15.71
C GLU A 502 -33.92 -11.82 14.87
N VAL A 503 -33.93 -11.56 13.56
CA VAL A 503 -34.56 -12.46 12.59
C VAL A 503 -33.76 -13.75 12.53
N THR A 504 -34.41 -14.89 12.76
CA THR A 504 -33.79 -16.21 12.63
C THR A 504 -34.30 -16.91 11.38
N VAL A 505 -33.39 -17.59 10.68
CA VAL A 505 -33.71 -18.43 9.53
C VAL A 505 -32.96 -19.74 9.69
N GLU A 506 -33.71 -20.83 9.75
CA GLU A 506 -33.20 -22.19 9.89
C GLU A 506 -33.47 -22.98 8.60
N THR A 507 -32.58 -23.91 8.26
CA THR A 507 -32.73 -24.74 7.05
C THR A 507 -32.29 -26.18 7.28
N THR A 508 -32.91 -27.08 6.51
CA THR A 508 -32.58 -28.50 6.43
C THR A 508 -32.32 -28.88 4.96
N PRO A 509 -31.09 -29.33 4.61
CA PRO A 509 -29.86 -29.23 5.39
C PRO A 509 -29.47 -27.77 5.70
N THR A 510 -28.75 -27.56 6.80
CA THR A 510 -28.34 -26.21 7.24
C THR A 510 -27.26 -25.65 6.33
N VAL A 511 -27.57 -24.51 5.68
CA VAL A 511 -26.66 -23.84 4.73
C VAL A 511 -26.54 -22.33 5.04
N PRO A 512 -25.39 -21.70 4.76
CA PRO A 512 -25.20 -20.27 4.99
C PRO A 512 -26.02 -19.43 3.99
N MET A 513 -27.10 -18.81 4.47
CA MET A 513 -28.00 -18.01 3.63
C MET A 513 -27.66 -16.52 3.59
N GLN A 514 -28.08 -15.85 2.51
CA GLN A 514 -28.06 -14.39 2.42
C GLN A 514 -29.46 -13.83 2.64
N LEU A 515 -29.56 -12.85 3.53
CA LEU A 515 -30.81 -12.29 4.01
C LEU A 515 -30.81 -10.78 3.81
N TYR A 516 -31.84 -10.29 3.13
CA TYR A 516 -31.96 -8.91 2.68
C TYR A 516 -33.30 -8.32 3.06
N PHE A 517 -33.30 -7.04 3.44
CA PHE A 517 -34.52 -6.27 3.58
C PHE A 517 -34.52 -5.04 2.67
N TRP A 518 -35.74 -4.63 2.30
CA TRP A 518 -36.00 -3.55 1.37
C TRP A 518 -36.91 -2.49 1.99
N VAL A 519 -36.44 -1.24 1.94
CA VAL A 519 -37.21 -0.06 2.35
C VAL A 519 -37.62 0.72 1.10
N VAL A 520 -38.88 1.15 1.03
CA VAL A 520 -39.38 1.99 -0.06
C VAL A 520 -39.59 3.42 0.44
N GLU A 521 -38.90 4.38 -0.17
CA GLU A 521 -39.06 5.82 0.12
C GLU A 521 -39.30 6.59 -1.18
N GLU A 522 -39.91 7.78 -1.09
CA GLU A 522 -40.28 8.58 -2.27
C GLU A 522 -39.09 9.06 -3.11
N GLY A 523 -37.87 9.03 -2.55
CA GLY A 523 -36.62 9.40 -3.24
C GLY A 523 -35.70 8.22 -3.63
N GLY A 524 -36.02 6.97 -3.25
CA GLY A 524 -35.12 5.83 -3.49
C GLY A 524 -35.39 4.63 -2.60
N LYS A 525 -34.51 3.61 -2.67
CA LYS A 525 -34.58 2.41 -1.85
C LYS A 525 -33.22 1.99 -1.32
N SER A 526 -33.22 1.46 -0.11
CA SER A 526 -32.04 0.85 0.52
C SER A 526 -32.24 -0.66 0.59
N ARG A 527 -31.36 -1.43 -0.06
CA ARG A 527 -31.20 -2.88 0.18
C ARG A 527 -30.11 -3.06 1.23
N VAL A 528 -30.44 -3.70 2.34
CA VAL A 528 -29.53 -3.84 3.48
C VAL A 528 -29.46 -5.31 3.89
N SER A 529 -28.26 -5.78 4.24
CA SER A 529 -28.05 -7.14 4.75
C SER A 529 -28.39 -7.19 6.24
N LEU A 530 -29.08 -8.25 6.69
CA LEU A 530 -29.43 -8.44 8.11
C LEU A 530 -28.22 -8.44 9.08
N LYS A 531 -26.99 -8.61 8.57
CA LYS A 531 -25.77 -8.51 9.40
C LYS A 531 -25.56 -7.11 10.00
N GLN A 532 -26.29 -6.08 9.53
CA GLN A 532 -26.24 -4.71 10.06
C GLN A 532 -27.38 -4.46 11.06
N LYS A 533 -27.28 -5.06 12.27
CA LYS A 533 -28.35 -5.06 13.30
C LYS A 533 -28.96 -3.67 13.60
N GLN A 534 -28.14 -2.62 13.61
CA GLN A 534 -28.59 -1.25 13.86
C GLN A 534 -29.63 -0.78 12.82
N ALA A 535 -29.41 -1.10 11.54
CA ALA A 535 -30.25 -0.66 10.43
C ALA A 535 -31.66 -1.30 10.40
N LEU A 536 -31.89 -2.35 11.19
CA LEU A 536 -33.20 -2.99 11.37
C LEU A 536 -34.03 -2.32 12.47
N ALA A 537 -33.37 -1.86 13.54
CA ALA A 537 -34.03 -1.21 14.67
C ALA A 537 -34.60 0.17 14.28
N ASP A 538 -33.89 0.89 13.40
CA ASP A 538 -34.21 2.26 13.00
C ASP A 538 -35.25 2.34 11.84
N LEU A 539 -35.77 1.20 11.35
CA LEU A 539 -36.66 1.13 10.19
C LEU A 539 -37.98 1.89 10.37
N GLY A 540 -38.70 1.65 11.46
CA GLY A 540 -39.95 2.33 11.81
C GLY A 540 -41.14 2.13 10.85
N LYS A 541 -41.02 1.28 9.82
CA LYS A 541 -41.97 1.15 8.71
C LYS A 541 -41.95 -0.25 8.08
N ASP A 542 -43.01 -0.57 7.33
CA ASP A 542 -43.15 -1.83 6.58
C ASP A 542 -41.99 -2.05 5.60
N PHE A 543 -41.57 -3.31 5.45
CA PHE A 543 -40.45 -3.69 4.60
C PHE A 543 -40.73 -5.00 3.86
N PHE A 544 -39.96 -5.29 2.82
CA PHE A 544 -39.97 -6.60 2.16
C PHE A 544 -38.74 -7.39 2.60
N LEU A 545 -38.92 -8.64 3.04
CA LEU A 545 -37.86 -9.58 3.37
C LEU A 545 -37.59 -10.49 2.17
N GLU A 546 -36.32 -10.73 1.88
CA GLU A 546 -35.83 -11.61 0.81
C GLU A 546 -34.80 -12.59 1.39
N ILE A 547 -35.02 -13.89 1.13
CA ILE A 547 -34.14 -15.00 1.48
C ILE A 547 -33.60 -15.58 0.18
N SER A 548 -32.31 -15.40 -0.08
CA SER A 548 -31.66 -15.81 -1.33
C SER A 548 -30.41 -16.65 -1.06
N LEU A 549 -30.13 -17.58 -1.96
CA LEU A 549 -28.96 -18.45 -1.92
C LEU A 549 -28.55 -18.81 -3.36
N ALA A 550 -27.26 -18.65 -3.67
CA ALA A 550 -26.72 -18.96 -4.99
C ALA A 550 -26.92 -20.44 -5.36
N GLY A 551 -27.36 -20.71 -6.58
CA GLY A 551 -27.76 -22.05 -7.02
C GLY A 551 -29.13 -22.53 -6.50
N TYR A 552 -29.95 -21.64 -5.95
CA TYR A 552 -31.30 -21.91 -5.47
C TYR A 552 -32.29 -20.81 -5.92
N GLY A 553 -33.59 -21.12 -5.84
CA GLY A 553 -34.64 -20.12 -5.90
C GLY A 553 -34.52 -19.09 -4.76
N THR A 554 -35.24 -17.99 -4.87
CA THR A 554 -35.32 -16.95 -3.84
C THR A 554 -36.75 -16.88 -3.31
N TRP A 555 -36.90 -16.78 -1.99
CA TRP A 555 -38.18 -16.56 -1.32
C TRP A 555 -38.27 -15.10 -0.85
N GLY A 556 -39.47 -14.53 -0.82
CA GLY A 556 -39.65 -13.18 -0.30
C GLY A 556 -41.08 -12.88 0.13
N LYS A 557 -41.22 -11.98 1.11
CA LYS A 557 -42.48 -11.67 1.78
C LYS A 557 -42.52 -10.23 2.26
N GLN A 558 -43.69 -9.59 2.15
CA GLN A 558 -43.93 -8.30 2.79
C GLN A 558 -44.17 -8.49 4.30
N VAL A 559 -43.47 -7.68 5.11
CA VAL A 559 -43.51 -7.70 6.57
C VAL A 559 -44.03 -6.35 7.07
N THR A 560 -45.10 -6.38 7.86
CA THR A 560 -45.64 -5.20 8.55
C THR A 560 -44.79 -4.87 9.76
N TRP A 561 -44.46 -3.58 9.95
CA TRP A 561 -43.68 -3.13 11.10
C TRP A 561 -44.37 -3.47 12.43
N ASN A 562 -43.57 -3.81 13.45
CA ASN A 562 -44.02 -4.26 14.77
C ASN A 562 -44.92 -5.52 14.77
N LYS A 563 -44.98 -6.29 13.68
CA LYS A 563 -45.71 -7.56 13.61
C LYS A 563 -44.74 -8.72 13.37
N ALA A 564 -44.85 -9.76 14.19
CA ALA A 564 -44.06 -10.96 14.01
C ALA A 564 -44.47 -11.75 12.75
N VAL A 565 -43.51 -12.45 12.15
CA VAL A 565 -43.72 -13.45 11.09
C VAL A 565 -43.08 -14.74 11.56
N ASP A 566 -43.73 -15.87 11.32
CA ASP A 566 -43.34 -17.20 11.78
C ASP A 566 -43.84 -18.19 10.73
N GLU A 567 -43.01 -18.53 9.74
CA GLU A 567 -43.46 -19.25 8.53
C GLU A 567 -42.39 -20.20 7.95
N ASP A 568 -42.86 -21.34 7.46
CA ASP A 568 -42.08 -22.26 6.63
C ASP A 568 -41.92 -21.74 5.19
N PHE A 569 -40.78 -22.05 4.58
CA PHE A 569 -40.50 -21.82 3.17
C PHE A 569 -39.69 -22.96 2.54
N THR A 570 -39.72 -23.03 1.22
CA THR A 570 -38.96 -24.01 0.43
C THR A 570 -38.20 -23.29 -0.66
N LEU A 571 -36.90 -23.60 -0.83
CA LEU A 571 -36.12 -23.17 -1.98
C LEU A 571 -35.78 -24.38 -2.86
N GLU A 572 -36.21 -24.31 -4.12
CA GLU A 572 -35.86 -25.30 -5.13
C GLU A 572 -34.42 -25.08 -5.63
N PRO A 573 -33.63 -26.14 -5.85
CA PRO A 573 -32.29 -26.03 -6.41
C PRO A 573 -32.36 -25.62 -7.88
N LEU A 574 -31.66 -24.55 -8.23
CA LEU A 574 -31.53 -24.06 -9.61
C LEU A 574 -30.12 -24.35 -10.14
N PRO A 575 -29.86 -24.22 -11.45
CA PRO A 575 -28.50 -24.14 -11.96
C PRO A 575 -27.80 -22.87 -11.43
N LEU A 576 -26.51 -22.96 -11.11
CA LEU A 576 -25.69 -21.83 -10.69
C LEU A 576 -25.48 -20.89 -11.89
N GLY A 577 -25.81 -19.61 -11.72
CA GLY A 577 -25.66 -18.58 -12.73
C GLY A 577 -24.21 -18.13 -12.91
N ILE A 578 -23.65 -18.27 -14.11
CA ILE A 578 -22.27 -17.87 -14.41
C ILE A 578 -22.27 -16.87 -15.58
N GLY A 579 -21.93 -15.62 -15.30
CA GLY A 579 -21.69 -14.62 -16.33
C GLY A 579 -20.23 -14.66 -16.78
N VAL A 580 -19.96 -14.88 -18.06
CA VAL A 580 -18.58 -14.84 -18.59
C VAL A 580 -18.38 -13.53 -19.35
N GLU A 581 -17.43 -12.71 -18.91
CA GLU A 581 -17.03 -11.49 -19.60
C GLU A 581 -16.03 -11.79 -20.71
N GLU A 582 -15.95 -10.90 -21.72
CA GLU A 582 -14.90 -11.02 -22.74
C GLU A 582 -13.53 -10.70 -22.11
N PHE A 583 -12.52 -11.50 -22.44
CA PHE A 583 -11.20 -11.35 -21.84
C PHE A 583 -10.43 -10.26 -22.58
N THR A 584 -9.59 -9.53 -21.84
CA THR A 584 -8.72 -8.53 -22.45
C THR A 584 -7.51 -9.19 -23.13
N GLY A 585 -7.03 -8.64 -24.24
CA GLY A 585 -5.82 -9.10 -24.94
C GLY A 585 -6.06 -10.04 -26.14
N GLU A 586 -7.12 -10.85 -26.13
CA GLU A 586 -7.52 -11.69 -27.27
C GLU A 586 -9.04 -11.85 -27.33
N LYS A 587 -9.62 -11.81 -28.53
CA LYS A 587 -11.08 -11.84 -28.72
C LYS A 587 -11.63 -13.25 -28.69
N ASN A 588 -12.87 -13.39 -28.22
CA ASN A 588 -13.65 -14.62 -28.12
C ASN A 588 -13.16 -15.61 -27.05
N VAL A 589 -12.16 -15.27 -26.23
CA VAL A 589 -11.71 -16.14 -25.14
C VAL A 589 -12.82 -16.32 -24.10
N GLY A 590 -13.58 -15.27 -23.82
CA GLY A 590 -14.78 -15.37 -22.97
C GLY A 590 -15.84 -16.29 -23.58
N LEU A 591 -16.08 -16.19 -24.89
CA LEU A 591 -17.03 -17.02 -25.61
C LEU A 591 -16.61 -18.50 -25.67
N TRP A 592 -15.33 -18.79 -25.91
CA TRP A 592 -14.80 -20.16 -25.92
C TRP A 592 -14.94 -20.83 -24.55
N LEU A 593 -14.60 -20.10 -23.48
CA LEU A 593 -14.76 -20.59 -22.11
C LEU A 593 -16.23 -20.77 -21.71
N ALA A 594 -17.11 -19.85 -22.13
CA ALA A 594 -18.56 -19.97 -21.94
C ALA A 594 -19.12 -21.23 -22.62
N ASN A 595 -18.70 -21.52 -23.86
CA ASN A 595 -19.11 -22.73 -24.59
C ASN A 595 -18.64 -24.02 -23.89
N TYR A 596 -17.41 -24.05 -23.35
CA TYR A 596 -16.91 -25.19 -22.58
C TYR A 596 -17.75 -25.43 -21.32
N LEU A 597 -17.95 -24.38 -20.51
CA LEU A 597 -18.70 -24.48 -19.25
C LEU A 597 -20.18 -24.83 -19.45
N SER A 598 -20.75 -24.50 -20.62
CA SER A 598 -22.14 -24.82 -20.99
C SER A 598 -22.40 -26.33 -21.13
N SER A 599 -21.36 -27.16 -21.16
CA SER A 599 -21.49 -28.62 -21.11
C SER A 599 -21.97 -29.14 -19.75
N ASN A 600 -21.82 -28.36 -18.67
CA ASN A 600 -22.25 -28.75 -17.32
C ASN A 600 -23.71 -28.32 -17.07
N PRO A 601 -24.67 -29.26 -16.91
CA PRO A 601 -26.09 -28.94 -16.75
C PRO A 601 -26.44 -28.27 -15.40
N ARG A 602 -25.49 -28.19 -14.45
CA ARG A 602 -25.65 -27.42 -13.20
C ARG A 602 -25.22 -25.97 -13.35
N PHE A 603 -24.71 -25.53 -14.50
CA PHE A 603 -24.35 -24.14 -14.76
C PHE A 603 -25.29 -23.50 -15.79
N LEU A 604 -25.86 -22.33 -15.45
CA LEU A 604 -26.56 -21.45 -16.39
C LEU A 604 -25.58 -20.40 -16.89
N ILE A 605 -24.93 -20.69 -18.01
CA ILE A 605 -23.94 -19.78 -18.59
C ILE A 605 -24.63 -18.61 -19.30
N LYS A 606 -24.18 -17.39 -19.00
CA LYS A 606 -24.41 -16.20 -19.84
C LYS A 606 -23.09 -15.89 -20.54
N ASP A 607 -23.03 -16.16 -21.84
CA ASP A 607 -21.90 -15.78 -22.68
C ASP A 607 -21.71 -14.25 -22.71
N PRO A 608 -20.56 -13.73 -23.18
CA PRO A 608 -20.28 -12.29 -23.16
C PRO A 608 -21.34 -11.42 -23.86
N SER A 609 -21.97 -11.91 -24.93
CA SER A 609 -23.00 -11.16 -25.66
C SER A 609 -24.34 -11.16 -24.91
N THR A 610 -24.75 -12.30 -24.38
CA THR A 610 -25.96 -12.41 -23.53
C THR A 610 -25.82 -11.57 -22.27
N LEU A 611 -24.65 -11.62 -21.61
CA LEU A 611 -24.37 -10.84 -20.41
C LEU A 611 -24.39 -9.32 -20.69
N GLN A 612 -23.84 -8.88 -21.83
CA GLN A 612 -23.89 -7.48 -22.23
C GLN A 612 -25.32 -7.01 -22.54
N ASN A 613 -26.10 -7.79 -23.30
CA ASN A 613 -27.51 -7.48 -23.59
C ASN A 613 -28.36 -7.38 -22.30
N LEU A 614 -28.09 -8.24 -21.31
CA LEU A 614 -28.75 -8.18 -20.00
C LEU A 614 -28.38 -6.90 -19.23
N LYS A 615 -27.08 -6.55 -19.16
CA LYS A 615 -26.61 -5.29 -18.56
C LYS A 615 -27.29 -4.06 -19.18
N GLU A 616 -27.44 -4.04 -20.51
CA GLU A 616 -28.11 -2.96 -21.24
C GLU A 616 -29.63 -2.89 -20.96
N ARG A 617 -30.33 -4.03 -20.93
CA ARG A 617 -31.76 -4.08 -20.58
C ARG A 617 -32.02 -3.56 -19.17
N ILE A 618 -31.17 -3.91 -18.20
CA ILE A 618 -31.26 -3.41 -16.82
C ILE A 618 -31.02 -1.91 -16.75
N ALA A 619 -30.05 -1.39 -17.52
CA ALA A 619 -29.81 0.05 -17.60
C ALA A 619 -31.03 0.80 -18.17
N ALA A 620 -31.71 0.24 -19.18
CA ALA A 620 -32.90 0.82 -19.77
C ALA A 620 -34.12 0.83 -18.81
N GLU A 621 -34.35 -0.24 -18.06
CA GLU A 621 -35.49 -0.36 -17.14
C GLU A 621 -35.18 0.04 -15.69
N LYS A 622 -33.97 0.55 -15.41
CA LYS A 622 -33.45 0.87 -14.07
C LYS A 622 -34.42 1.66 -13.18
N ALA A 623 -35.18 2.60 -13.75
CA ALA A 623 -36.16 3.40 -13.01
C ALA A 623 -37.46 2.65 -12.67
N ALA A 624 -37.89 1.67 -13.48
CA ALA A 624 -39.02 0.80 -13.16
C ALA A 624 -38.62 -0.24 -12.11
N ILE A 625 -37.48 -0.90 -12.33
CA ILE A 625 -36.82 -1.83 -11.40
C ILE A 625 -36.64 -1.16 -10.03
N ALA A 626 -36.09 0.06 -9.96
CA ALA A 626 -35.94 0.82 -8.72
C ALA A 626 -37.25 0.94 -7.89
N ARG A 627 -38.43 1.00 -8.53
CA ARG A 627 -39.70 1.32 -7.87
C ARG A 627 -40.49 0.10 -7.36
N ASN A 628 -40.28 -1.11 -7.87
CA ASN A 628 -41.02 -2.31 -7.41
C ASN A 628 -40.06 -3.43 -6.92
N PRO A 629 -40.07 -3.85 -5.63
CA PRO A 629 -39.18 -4.91 -5.13
C PRO A 629 -39.44 -6.27 -5.79
N GLN A 630 -40.71 -6.61 -6.09
CA GLN A 630 -41.06 -7.84 -6.81
C GLN A 630 -40.47 -7.83 -8.22
N LEU A 631 -40.55 -6.69 -8.92
CA LEU A 631 -39.93 -6.54 -10.25
C LEU A 631 -38.39 -6.66 -10.18
N GLN A 632 -37.74 -6.23 -9.09
CA GLN A 632 -36.29 -6.48 -8.92
C GLN A 632 -35.98 -7.97 -8.72
N LEU A 633 -36.79 -8.65 -7.91
CA LEU A 633 -36.67 -10.08 -7.67
C LEU A 633 -36.87 -10.89 -8.96
N GLU A 634 -37.88 -10.54 -9.75
CA GLU A 634 -38.11 -11.06 -11.10
C GLU A 634 -36.90 -10.78 -12.01
N TYR A 635 -36.41 -9.53 -12.04
CA TYR A 635 -35.25 -9.16 -12.86
C TYR A 635 -33.97 -9.89 -12.48
N ARG A 636 -33.71 -10.11 -11.18
CA ARG A 636 -32.57 -10.91 -10.68
C ARG A 636 -32.70 -12.39 -11.01
N THR A 637 -33.89 -12.93 -10.83
CA THR A 637 -34.20 -14.31 -11.24
C THR A 637 -34.03 -14.47 -12.76
N SER A 638 -34.35 -13.43 -13.56
CA SER A 638 -34.11 -13.41 -15.01
C SER A 638 -32.64 -13.21 -15.41
N LEU A 639 -31.88 -12.47 -14.59
CA LEU A 639 -30.44 -12.31 -14.71
C LEU A 639 -29.77 -13.67 -14.51
N GLY A 640 -30.04 -14.33 -13.38
CA GLY A 640 -29.47 -15.64 -13.04
C GLY A 640 -27.95 -15.66 -13.20
N VAL A 641 -27.27 -14.74 -12.50
CA VAL A 641 -25.80 -14.65 -12.43
C VAL A 641 -25.40 -14.52 -10.96
N ASP A 642 -24.86 -15.60 -10.41
CA ASP A 642 -24.33 -15.67 -9.05
C ASP A 642 -22.83 -15.31 -9.00
N VAL A 643 -22.10 -15.61 -10.08
CA VAL A 643 -20.66 -15.33 -10.22
C VAL A 643 -20.30 -14.78 -11.59
N ILE A 644 -19.26 -13.94 -11.66
CA ILE A 644 -18.68 -13.42 -12.91
C ILE A 644 -17.29 -14.01 -13.15
N ILE A 645 -17.06 -14.56 -14.34
CA ILE A 645 -15.74 -14.97 -14.83
C ILE A 645 -15.18 -13.87 -15.72
N SER A 646 -13.94 -13.44 -15.47
CA SER A 646 -13.24 -12.47 -16.33
C SER A 646 -11.74 -12.74 -16.36
N GLY A 647 -11.00 -12.09 -17.26
CA GLY A 647 -9.55 -12.22 -17.25
C GLY A 647 -8.81 -11.50 -18.36
N HIS A 648 -7.55 -11.92 -18.53
CA HIS A 648 -6.60 -11.35 -19.49
C HIS A 648 -5.80 -12.46 -20.18
N TYR A 649 -5.62 -12.36 -21.49
CA TYR A 649 -4.78 -13.25 -22.29
C TYR A 649 -3.61 -12.46 -22.88
N ALA A 650 -2.42 -12.66 -22.31
CA ALA A 650 -1.18 -12.04 -22.74
C ALA A 650 -0.39 -12.99 -23.66
N LYS A 651 -0.09 -12.56 -24.88
CA LYS A 651 0.93 -13.20 -25.73
C LYS A 651 2.31 -12.59 -25.43
N PRO A 652 3.38 -13.38 -25.33
CA PRO A 652 4.74 -12.85 -25.34
C PRO A 652 4.99 -12.13 -26.67
N LYS A 653 5.78 -11.06 -26.62
CA LYS A 653 6.15 -10.23 -27.79
C LYS A 653 7.29 -10.84 -28.60
#